data_AF-A0A9E4Q277-F1
#
_entry.id   AF-A0A9E4Q277-F1
#
_cell.length_a   1.000
_cell.length_b   1.000
_cell.length_c   1.000
_cell.angle_alpha   90.00
_cell.angle_beta   90.00
_cell.angle_gamma   90.00
#
_symmetry.space_group_name_H-M   'P 1'
#
loop_
_entity.id
_entity.type
_entity.pdbx_description
1 polymer ?
#
loop_
_entity_poly.entity_id
_entity_poly.type
_entity_poly.pdbx_seq_one_letter_code
_entity_poly.pdbx_strand_id
1 'polypeptide(L)'
;MTLHGEPRVWMEQFPPGQAVPFTIDHLGLQYSGEVIRSGRWSDSWSQPLTEDVYFRIVLLGRRNARLGPNIQDPRVAVCQPAPGLTRLRTRLSGELATTRETQALYLGQRHPEADLISNTMRQHQEELETQYLGEESVRYSEGQILTGAGQHPDPASIFAGLDPVAWFSRLAGWLLASAYPDLPIDASDFPHPIAIGDVAKLHAALFGHPGGSADTLSRFGPGLGLASSGAPLPTNLASCPVAGLIRDQLSSQPTPVTWGELHHYLAHQTGLTGPLATLYLVLYLTGESPPLEIQLTPDHQLTMVDGRPLPGGRLTGDLVPSCLWDQRIGQWATSIGPESEPLWNDALPYFWALSPGLTAIAEGEEYAAQERVLLEAVISLREELDLAQGFLALVNQDAPLADTTAYANPLSRLAEVSGGDLAAVYRSLRNLYTDYRELQTDLAGLHHLAQLNQSKEDILGAREYLDRAAVPEDLPDLSILRQSLRAALSTGPLLQSSRGWDSMVTQVSRFKLDYAAVYRRHHQVVHQGLPSYQLELDGAKRKMGAQGLLNTLAELGAPTGDDLSQPLESLDRGPDFCSASPPDLDLETVPVCPRCSLSLEWSIPSRELARLGASIESVLGEKNRRLSNLLVERILHGNTDQRLDDFLAMVQASDLSALSNTLNGELLDFLRNLLA
;
A
#
# COMPACT_ATOMS: atom_id res chain seq x y z
N MET A 1 -60.29 15.17 15.00
CA MET A 1 -60.96 14.14 14.18
C MET A 1 -60.14 12.88 14.33
N THR A 2 -60.81 11.79 14.69
CA THR A 2 -60.22 10.47 14.96
C THR A 2 -59.44 9.97 13.74
N LEU A 3 -58.12 9.86 13.86
CA LEU A 3 -57.22 9.30 12.84
C LEU A 3 -57.63 7.87 12.44
N HIS A 4 -58.39 7.17 13.31
CA HIS A 4 -58.88 5.81 13.11
C HIS A 4 -59.73 5.58 11.84
N GLY A 5 -60.25 6.63 11.20
CA GLY A 5 -61.05 6.53 9.97
C GLY A 5 -60.27 6.69 8.66
N GLU A 6 -58.94 6.70 8.66
CA GLU A 6 -58.13 6.87 7.44
C GLU A 6 -57.34 5.59 7.09
N PRO A 7 -57.09 5.27 5.80
CA PRO A 7 -56.22 4.17 5.39
C PRO A 7 -54.87 4.15 6.12
N ARG A 8 -54.33 2.94 6.37
CA ARG A 8 -53.02 2.76 7.02
C ARG A 8 -51.92 3.60 6.39
N VAL A 9 -51.85 3.64 5.06
CA VAL A 9 -50.87 4.48 4.33
C VAL A 9 -50.93 5.96 4.73
N TRP A 10 -52.10 6.52 5.05
CA TRP A 10 -52.25 7.92 5.50
C TRP A 10 -51.99 8.14 6.99
N MET A 11 -51.97 7.08 7.80
CA MET A 11 -51.65 7.17 9.22
C MET A 11 -50.17 6.86 9.48
N GLU A 12 -49.63 5.85 8.80
CA GLU A 12 -48.32 5.26 9.05
C GLU A 12 -47.25 5.85 8.13
N GLN A 13 -47.57 6.06 6.84
CA GLN A 13 -46.59 6.55 5.86
C GLN A 13 -46.71 8.05 5.60
N PHE A 14 -47.93 8.60 5.51
CA PHE A 14 -48.15 10.04 5.26
C PHE A 14 -49.09 10.70 6.29
N PRO A 15 -48.68 10.74 7.58
CA PRO A 15 -49.46 11.36 8.65
C PRO A 15 -49.78 12.83 8.38
N PRO A 16 -50.94 13.33 8.86
CA PRO A 16 -51.35 14.69 8.57
C PRO A 16 -50.54 15.71 9.37
N GLY A 17 -50.13 16.79 8.70
CA GLY A 17 -49.40 17.92 9.26
C GLY A 17 -47.90 17.68 9.42
N GLN A 18 -47.38 16.53 9.01
CA GLN A 18 -45.96 16.19 9.08
C GLN A 18 -45.36 16.21 7.67
N ALA A 19 -44.12 16.68 7.58
CA ALA A 19 -43.30 16.51 6.40
C ALA A 19 -42.63 15.15 6.45
N VAL A 20 -42.98 14.30 5.50
CA VAL A 20 -42.45 12.94 5.41
C VAL A 20 -41.34 12.92 4.35
N PRO A 21 -40.11 12.49 4.69
CA PRO A 21 -39.05 12.31 3.72
C PRO A 21 -39.47 11.35 2.61
N PHE A 22 -39.18 11.71 1.36
CA PHE A 22 -39.50 10.92 0.18
C PHE A 22 -38.34 10.97 -0.79
N THR A 23 -37.97 9.83 -1.38
CA THR A 23 -36.86 9.77 -2.35
C THR A 23 -37.34 9.31 -3.71
N ILE A 24 -36.71 9.85 -4.75
CA ILE A 24 -36.92 9.39 -6.12
C ILE A 24 -35.64 9.47 -6.93
N ASP A 25 -35.49 8.55 -7.87
CA ASP A 25 -34.38 8.56 -8.81
C ASP A 25 -34.76 9.37 -10.06
N HIS A 26 -33.90 10.29 -10.47
CA HIS A 26 -34.04 11.11 -11.67
C HIS A 26 -32.67 11.30 -12.33
N LEU A 27 -32.58 11.03 -13.64
CA LEU A 27 -31.34 11.15 -14.42
C LEU A 27 -30.09 10.53 -13.73
N GLY A 28 -30.25 9.36 -13.12
CA GLY A 28 -29.16 8.62 -12.46
C GLY A 28 -28.69 9.18 -11.12
N LEU A 29 -29.40 10.15 -10.55
CA LEU A 29 -29.19 10.63 -9.17
C LEU A 29 -30.42 10.33 -8.32
N GLN A 30 -30.22 10.04 -7.03
CA GLN A 30 -31.30 9.91 -6.05
C GLN A 30 -31.53 11.24 -5.35
N TYR A 31 -32.72 11.81 -5.52
CA TYR A 31 -33.14 13.06 -4.92
C TYR A 31 -34.02 12.82 -3.70
N SER A 32 -33.70 13.53 -2.62
CA SER A 32 -34.53 13.62 -1.43
C SER A 32 -35.52 14.78 -1.55
N GLY A 33 -36.72 14.59 -1.06
CA GLY A 33 -37.77 15.59 -0.99
C GLY A 33 -38.72 15.28 0.14
N GLU A 34 -39.88 15.93 0.14
CA GLU A 34 -40.85 15.71 1.20
C GLU A 34 -42.29 15.74 0.71
N VAL A 35 -43.12 14.95 1.38
CA VAL A 35 -44.56 14.89 1.18
C VAL A 35 -45.26 15.34 2.45
N ILE A 36 -46.14 16.33 2.31
CA ILE A 36 -46.90 16.92 3.41
C ILE A 36 -48.38 16.74 3.12
N ARG A 37 -49.08 16.00 3.97
CA ARG A 37 -50.54 15.91 3.90
C ARG A 37 -51.17 16.86 4.90
N SER A 38 -52.07 17.75 4.49
CA SER A 38 -52.69 18.70 5.43
C SER A 38 -54.13 19.06 5.08
N GLY A 39 -54.92 19.36 6.10
CA GLY A 39 -56.27 19.92 5.91
C GLY A 39 -56.27 21.38 5.46
N ARG A 40 -55.18 22.12 5.64
CA ARG A 40 -55.04 23.54 5.32
C ARG A 40 -53.64 23.85 4.79
N TRP A 41 -53.56 24.85 3.92
CA TRP A 41 -52.31 25.41 3.43
C TRP A 41 -51.58 26.20 4.53
N SER A 42 -50.25 26.14 4.51
CA SER A 42 -49.34 26.96 5.32
C SER A 42 -48.38 27.69 4.38
N ASP A 43 -48.22 29.00 4.54
CA ASP A 43 -47.32 29.79 3.69
C ASP A 43 -45.85 29.42 3.87
N SER A 44 -45.48 28.80 4.99
CA SER A 44 -44.12 28.26 5.18
C SER A 44 -43.74 27.19 4.16
N TRP A 45 -44.71 26.45 3.60
CA TRP A 45 -44.46 25.44 2.57
C TRP A 45 -44.21 26.04 1.19
N SER A 46 -44.43 27.34 1.03
CA SER A 46 -44.21 28.09 -0.21
C SER A 46 -42.80 28.63 -0.36
N GLN A 47 -42.00 28.58 0.72
CA GLN A 47 -40.62 29.06 0.75
C GLN A 47 -39.71 28.25 -0.18
N PRO A 48 -38.64 28.86 -0.71
CA PRO A 48 -37.64 28.19 -1.53
C PRO A 48 -37.10 26.95 -0.83
N LEU A 49 -36.86 25.90 -1.61
CA LEU A 49 -36.28 24.69 -1.07
C LEU A 49 -34.79 24.92 -0.77
N THR A 50 -34.37 24.43 0.39
CA THR A 50 -33.01 24.54 0.91
C THR A 50 -32.54 23.18 1.42
N GLU A 51 -31.24 23.06 1.72
CA GLU A 51 -30.62 21.84 2.23
C GLU A 51 -30.83 20.67 1.25
N ASP A 52 -31.01 19.45 1.76
CA ASP A 52 -31.16 18.25 0.93
C ASP A 52 -32.61 18.01 0.45
N VAL A 53 -33.45 19.05 0.37
CA VAL A 53 -34.83 18.95 -0.12
C VAL A 53 -34.93 19.49 -1.55
N TYR A 54 -35.26 18.63 -2.49
CA TYR A 54 -35.27 18.95 -3.94
C TYR A 54 -36.66 19.11 -4.53
N PHE A 55 -37.67 18.55 -3.88
CA PHE A 55 -39.06 18.75 -4.23
C PHE A 55 -39.92 18.68 -2.98
N ARG A 56 -41.08 19.35 -3.03
CA ARG A 56 -42.07 19.31 -1.96
C ARG A 56 -43.45 19.09 -2.55
N ILE A 57 -44.16 18.09 -2.05
CA ILE A 57 -45.52 17.79 -2.46
C ILE A 57 -46.45 18.03 -1.29
N VAL A 58 -47.40 18.95 -1.44
CA VAL A 58 -48.41 19.27 -0.44
C VAL A 58 -49.76 18.73 -0.88
N LEU A 59 -50.24 17.66 -0.25
CA LEU A 59 -51.55 17.07 -0.49
C LEU A 59 -52.61 17.69 0.44
N LEU A 60 -53.50 18.52 -0.10
CA LEU A 60 -54.56 19.16 0.69
C LEU A 60 -55.79 18.26 0.80
N GLY A 61 -56.35 18.09 2.00
CA GLY A 61 -57.53 17.25 2.23
C GLY A 61 -58.85 17.84 1.71
N ARG A 62 -58.89 19.15 1.41
CA ARG A 62 -60.08 19.88 0.94
C ARG A 62 -59.70 20.92 -0.10
N ARG A 63 -60.56 21.11 -1.09
CA ARG A 63 -60.42 22.20 -2.05
C ARG A 63 -60.70 23.54 -1.36
N ASN A 64 -59.81 24.50 -1.52
CA ASN A 64 -60.06 25.88 -1.16
C ASN A 64 -60.02 26.73 -2.43
N ALA A 65 -61.19 27.05 -2.98
CA ALA A 65 -61.32 27.79 -4.23
C ALA A 65 -60.75 29.22 -4.19
N ARG A 66 -60.45 29.75 -2.98
CA ARG A 66 -59.81 31.06 -2.79
C ARG A 66 -58.30 30.96 -2.57
N LEU A 67 -57.73 29.75 -2.57
CA LEU A 67 -56.30 29.56 -2.37
C LEU A 67 -55.57 29.82 -3.68
N GLY A 68 -54.89 30.96 -3.77
CA GLY A 68 -53.82 31.21 -4.74
C GLY A 68 -52.49 31.18 -3.98
N PRO A 69 -51.90 29.99 -3.73
CA PRO A 69 -50.66 29.91 -2.98
C PRO A 69 -49.56 30.62 -3.78
N ASN A 70 -48.83 31.53 -3.14
CA ASN A 70 -47.65 32.15 -3.73
C ASN A 70 -46.48 31.16 -3.63
N ILE A 71 -46.45 30.20 -4.55
CA ILE A 71 -45.41 29.17 -4.61
C ILE A 71 -44.15 29.80 -5.18
N GLN A 72 -43.11 29.97 -4.34
CA GLN A 72 -41.89 30.66 -4.74
C GLN A 72 -40.94 29.75 -5.52
N ASP A 73 -41.01 28.43 -5.31
CA ASP A 73 -40.13 27.44 -5.94
C ASP A 73 -40.92 26.57 -6.94
N PRO A 74 -40.46 26.45 -8.20
CA PRO A 74 -41.14 25.64 -9.21
C PRO A 74 -41.20 24.14 -8.86
N ARG A 75 -40.34 23.65 -7.95
CA ARG A 75 -40.27 22.25 -7.50
C ARG A 75 -41.22 21.95 -6.34
N VAL A 76 -42.09 22.89 -5.97
CA VAL A 76 -43.16 22.70 -4.99
C VAL A 76 -44.50 22.51 -5.71
N ALA A 77 -45.20 21.42 -5.40
CA ALA A 77 -46.54 21.14 -5.91
C ALA A 77 -47.58 21.16 -4.79
N VAL A 78 -48.71 21.82 -5.03
CA VAL A 78 -49.88 21.84 -4.14
C VAL A 78 -51.05 21.14 -4.82
N CYS A 79 -51.43 19.99 -4.28
CA CYS A 79 -52.47 19.13 -4.81
C CYS A 79 -53.80 19.41 -4.10
N GLN A 80 -54.79 19.89 -4.85
CA GLN A 80 -56.14 20.15 -4.38
C GLN A 80 -57.11 19.10 -4.93
N PRO A 81 -57.97 18.49 -4.10
CA PRO A 81 -58.98 17.56 -4.59
C PRO A 81 -60.11 18.33 -5.30
N ALA A 82 -60.93 17.61 -6.06
CA ALA A 82 -62.15 18.12 -6.67
C ALA A 82 -63.10 18.78 -5.65
N PRO A 83 -63.94 19.76 -6.06
CA PRO A 83 -64.85 20.44 -5.15
C PRO A 83 -65.98 19.50 -4.75
N GLY A 84 -66.05 19.15 -3.46
CA GLY A 84 -67.13 18.34 -2.91
C GLY A 84 -66.65 17.43 -1.78
N LEU A 85 -67.51 17.25 -0.78
CA LEU A 85 -67.38 16.12 0.14
C LEU A 85 -68.11 14.94 -0.50
N THR A 86 -67.37 13.94 -0.99
CA THR A 86 -68.03 12.73 -1.48
C THR A 86 -68.63 12.03 -0.28
N ARG A 87 -69.96 11.89 -0.24
CA ARG A 87 -70.69 11.15 0.81
C ARG A 87 -70.08 9.75 1.00
N LEU A 88 -69.59 9.16 -0.08
CA LEU A 88 -68.87 7.90 -0.10
C LEU A 88 -67.60 7.93 0.76
N ARG A 89 -66.72 8.94 0.60
CA ARG A 89 -65.52 9.09 1.43
C ARG A 89 -65.83 9.20 2.92
N THR A 90 -66.82 10.01 3.30
CA THR A 90 -67.23 10.15 4.72
C THR A 90 -67.78 8.85 5.27
N ARG A 91 -68.56 8.11 4.48
CA ARG A 91 -69.06 6.78 4.82
C ARG A 91 -67.91 5.79 5.03
N LEU A 92 -67.00 5.68 4.07
CA LEU A 92 -65.84 4.79 4.14
C LEU A 92 -64.95 5.11 5.36
N SER A 93 -64.77 6.40 5.66
CA SER A 93 -64.03 6.82 6.85
C SER A 93 -64.69 6.37 8.16
N GLY A 94 -66.01 6.49 8.25
CA GLY A 94 -66.78 6.00 9.40
C GLY A 94 -66.72 4.47 9.53
N GLU A 95 -66.92 3.74 8.42
CA GLU A 95 -66.85 2.28 8.39
C GLU A 95 -65.45 1.77 8.79
N LEU A 96 -64.37 2.40 8.30
CA LEU A 96 -63.00 2.09 8.73
C LEU A 96 -62.77 2.31 10.22
N ALA A 97 -63.25 3.43 10.77
CA ALA A 97 -63.13 3.71 12.21
C ALA A 97 -63.85 2.63 13.04
N THR A 98 -65.10 2.30 12.70
CA THR A 98 -65.87 1.27 13.40
C THR A 98 -65.26 -0.13 13.26
N THR A 99 -64.70 -0.46 12.10
CA THR A 99 -64.03 -1.75 11.86
C THR A 99 -62.79 -1.89 12.75
N ARG A 100 -61.97 -0.83 12.86
CA ARG A 100 -60.78 -0.85 13.72
C ARG A 100 -61.10 -0.83 15.21
N GLU A 101 -62.11 -0.07 15.62
CA GLU A 101 -62.62 -0.11 17.00
C GLU A 101 -63.08 -1.53 17.36
N THR A 102 -63.78 -2.20 16.43
CA THR A 102 -64.22 -3.59 16.62
C THR A 102 -63.04 -4.55 16.69
N GLN A 103 -62.06 -4.45 15.79
CA GLN A 103 -60.83 -5.27 15.84
C GLN A 103 -60.08 -5.10 17.17
N ALA A 104 -60.03 -3.88 17.71
CA ALA A 104 -59.32 -3.61 18.97
C ALA A 104 -59.91 -4.38 20.16
N LEU A 105 -61.22 -4.66 20.16
CA LEU A 105 -61.89 -5.44 21.20
C LEU A 105 -61.49 -6.93 21.19
N TYR A 106 -61.00 -7.45 20.07
CA TYR A 106 -60.64 -8.86 19.91
C TYR A 106 -59.14 -9.15 20.01
N LEU A 107 -58.26 -8.13 20.04
CA LEU A 107 -56.79 -8.27 20.11
C LEU A 107 -56.25 -9.07 21.33
N GLY A 108 -57.05 -9.24 22.39
CA GLY A 108 -56.66 -9.95 23.62
C GLY A 108 -57.31 -11.32 23.83
N GLN A 109 -58.19 -11.78 22.93
CA GLN A 109 -58.95 -13.02 23.11
C GLN A 109 -58.25 -14.18 22.39
N ARG A 110 -57.97 -15.30 23.09
CA ARG A 110 -57.33 -16.49 22.51
C ARG A 110 -58.32 -17.66 22.43
N HIS A 111 -59.19 -17.64 21.43
CA HIS A 111 -60.05 -18.77 21.05
C HIS A 111 -60.31 -18.77 19.53
N PRO A 112 -60.44 -19.92 18.86
CA PRO A 112 -60.57 -20.02 17.39
C PRO A 112 -61.66 -19.15 16.74
N GLU A 113 -62.75 -18.85 17.45
CA GLU A 113 -63.80 -17.93 16.98
C GLU A 113 -63.34 -16.47 16.94
N ALA A 114 -62.57 -16.03 17.95
CA ALA A 114 -62.00 -14.69 17.98
C ALA A 114 -60.93 -14.50 16.89
N ASP A 115 -60.17 -15.56 16.56
CA ASP A 115 -59.22 -15.56 15.46
C ASP A 115 -59.92 -15.45 14.09
N LEU A 116 -61.04 -16.17 13.91
CA LEU A 116 -61.86 -16.07 12.69
C LEU A 116 -62.43 -14.66 12.51
N ILE A 117 -63.03 -14.09 13.56
CA ILE A 117 -63.57 -12.71 13.55
C ILE A 117 -62.47 -11.70 13.23
N SER A 118 -61.30 -11.82 13.85
CA SER A 118 -60.17 -10.92 13.61
C SER A 118 -59.65 -11.00 12.17
N ASN A 119 -59.60 -12.20 11.59
CA ASN A 119 -59.20 -12.38 10.18
C ASN A 119 -60.24 -11.82 9.21
N THR A 120 -61.54 -12.06 9.44
CA THR A 120 -62.61 -11.48 8.61
C THR A 120 -62.63 -9.95 8.68
N MET A 121 -62.44 -9.38 9.86
CA MET A 121 -62.37 -7.92 10.03
C MET A 121 -61.11 -7.32 9.37
N ARG A 122 -60.00 -8.06 9.31
CA ARG A 122 -58.79 -7.63 8.60
C ARG A 122 -59.02 -7.57 7.09
N GLN A 123 -59.63 -8.61 6.52
CA GLN A 123 -60.01 -8.64 5.10
C GLN A 123 -61.00 -7.50 4.77
N HIS A 124 -62.00 -7.28 5.62
CA HIS A 124 -62.95 -6.19 5.42
C HIS A 124 -62.27 -4.80 5.51
N GLN A 125 -61.32 -4.63 6.43
CA GLN A 125 -60.52 -3.41 6.49
C GLN A 125 -59.71 -3.20 5.20
N GLU A 126 -59.08 -4.24 4.65
CA GLU A 126 -58.31 -4.14 3.40
C GLU A 126 -59.20 -3.74 2.21
N GLU A 127 -60.41 -4.29 2.12
CA GLU A 127 -61.41 -3.90 1.12
C GLU A 127 -61.83 -2.43 1.27
N LEU A 128 -62.13 -1.99 2.49
CA LEU A 128 -62.50 -0.59 2.78
C LEU A 128 -61.35 0.37 2.48
N GLU A 129 -60.11 0.01 2.80
CA GLU A 129 -58.91 0.79 2.47
C GLU A 129 -58.74 0.92 0.95
N THR A 130 -58.95 -0.16 0.20
CA THR A 130 -58.91 -0.18 -1.27
C THR A 130 -59.95 0.75 -1.88
N GLN A 131 -61.21 0.66 -1.41
CA GLN A 131 -62.29 1.53 -1.86
C GLN A 131 -62.03 3.00 -1.51
N TYR A 132 -61.47 3.26 -0.32
CA TYR A 132 -61.12 4.62 0.11
C TYR A 132 -60.03 5.22 -0.77
N LEU A 133 -58.98 4.46 -1.09
CA LEU A 133 -57.91 4.91 -1.98
C LEU A 133 -58.40 5.12 -3.42
N GLY A 134 -59.34 4.29 -3.88
CA GLY A 134 -60.01 4.49 -5.17
C GLY A 134 -60.80 5.80 -5.22
N GLU A 135 -61.51 6.11 -4.15
CA GLU A 135 -62.20 7.38 -4.01
C GLU A 135 -61.22 8.58 -3.95
N GLU A 136 -60.12 8.50 -3.20
CA GLU A 136 -59.11 9.57 -3.19
C GLU A 136 -58.45 9.74 -4.58
N SER A 137 -58.15 8.64 -5.28
CA SER A 137 -57.60 8.67 -6.64
C SER A 137 -58.49 9.49 -7.58
N VAL A 138 -59.80 9.20 -7.60
CA VAL A 138 -60.78 9.96 -8.42
C VAL A 138 -60.82 11.42 -7.99
N ARG A 139 -60.92 11.67 -6.67
CA ARG A 139 -61.00 13.04 -6.13
C ARG A 139 -59.81 13.89 -6.51
N TYR A 140 -58.60 13.35 -6.51
CA TYR A 140 -57.41 14.11 -6.89
C TYR A 140 -57.19 14.15 -8.41
N SER A 141 -57.60 13.10 -9.15
CA SER A 141 -57.56 13.08 -10.63
C SER A 141 -58.48 14.13 -11.26
N GLU A 142 -59.64 14.40 -10.65
CA GLU A 142 -60.56 15.49 -11.04
C GLU A 142 -60.22 16.82 -10.35
N GLY A 143 -59.13 16.85 -9.60
CA GLY A 143 -58.66 17.97 -8.82
C GLY A 143 -57.80 18.95 -9.61
N GLN A 144 -56.89 19.63 -8.91
CA GLN A 144 -55.91 20.55 -9.48
C GLN A 144 -54.56 20.36 -8.81
N ILE A 145 -53.49 20.43 -9.60
CA ILE A 145 -52.12 20.51 -9.11
C ILE A 145 -51.61 21.91 -9.45
N LEU A 146 -51.19 22.65 -8.43
CA LEU A 146 -50.64 24.01 -8.57
C LEU A 146 -49.13 23.96 -8.35
N THR A 147 -48.37 24.66 -9.18
CA THR A 147 -46.89 24.72 -9.15
C THR A 147 -46.45 26.17 -9.38
N GLY A 148 -45.22 26.52 -8.97
CA GLY A 148 -44.66 27.87 -9.19
C GLY A 148 -44.31 28.18 -10.66
N ALA A 149 -44.10 27.16 -11.49
CA ALA A 149 -43.62 27.29 -12.87
C ALA A 149 -44.71 27.68 -13.91
N GLY A 150 -45.98 27.82 -13.51
CA GLY A 150 -47.10 28.13 -14.42
C GLY A 150 -47.53 26.97 -15.34
N GLN A 151 -46.67 25.98 -15.58
CA GLN A 151 -47.04 24.70 -16.20
C GLN A 151 -47.45 23.71 -15.10
N HIS A 152 -48.56 23.00 -15.32
CA HIS A 152 -49.11 22.07 -14.34
C HIS A 152 -49.22 20.66 -14.93
N PRO A 153 -48.87 19.60 -14.17
CA PRO A 153 -49.08 18.24 -14.61
C PRO A 153 -50.58 17.91 -14.66
N ASP A 154 -50.96 17.00 -15.56
CA ASP A 154 -52.32 16.47 -15.62
C ASP A 154 -52.62 15.63 -14.36
N PRO A 155 -53.56 16.06 -13.49
CA PRO A 155 -53.84 15.33 -12.25
C PRO A 155 -54.31 13.90 -12.48
N ALA A 156 -55.00 13.61 -13.60
CA ALA A 156 -55.45 12.25 -13.92
C ALA A 156 -54.27 11.29 -14.16
N SER A 157 -53.22 11.77 -14.81
CA SER A 157 -51.99 11.00 -15.01
C SER A 157 -51.22 10.76 -13.70
N ILE A 158 -51.20 11.76 -12.81
CA ILE A 158 -50.47 11.71 -11.54
C ILE A 158 -51.17 10.79 -10.54
N PHE A 159 -52.48 10.92 -10.35
CA PHE A 159 -53.23 10.20 -9.32
C PHE A 159 -53.84 8.87 -9.79
N ALA A 160 -53.40 8.34 -10.93
CA ALA A 160 -53.84 7.06 -11.46
C ALA A 160 -53.50 5.86 -10.53
N GLY A 161 -54.42 4.89 -10.44
CA GLY A 161 -54.23 3.70 -9.59
C GLY A 161 -54.45 3.98 -8.10
N LEU A 162 -54.11 3.02 -7.24
CA LEU A 162 -54.48 3.03 -5.82
C LEU A 162 -53.31 3.23 -4.85
N ASP A 163 -52.09 3.40 -5.36
CA ASP A 163 -50.87 3.48 -4.55
C ASP A 163 -50.38 4.93 -4.41
N PRO A 164 -50.51 5.54 -3.20
CA PRO A 164 -49.97 6.85 -2.92
C PRO A 164 -48.49 7.04 -3.19
N VAL A 165 -47.66 6.01 -2.94
CA VAL A 165 -46.22 6.09 -3.18
C VAL A 165 -46.00 6.32 -4.68
N ALA A 166 -46.65 5.53 -5.53
CA ALA A 166 -46.60 5.74 -6.98
C ALA A 166 -47.15 7.10 -7.43
N TRP A 167 -48.17 7.67 -6.76
CA TRP A 167 -48.69 9.01 -7.06
C TRP A 167 -47.61 10.07 -6.81
N PHE A 168 -46.99 10.03 -5.63
CA PHE A 168 -45.97 10.99 -5.25
C PHE A 168 -44.69 10.79 -6.06
N SER A 169 -44.31 9.56 -6.42
CA SER A 169 -43.20 9.31 -7.34
C SER A 169 -43.44 9.94 -8.71
N ARG A 170 -44.63 9.78 -9.32
CA ARG A 170 -44.92 10.41 -10.62
C ARG A 170 -44.87 11.93 -10.54
N LEU A 171 -45.40 12.52 -9.47
CA LEU A 171 -45.39 13.96 -9.29
C LEU A 171 -43.98 14.50 -9.03
N ALA A 172 -43.20 13.84 -8.17
CA ALA A 172 -41.81 14.21 -7.91
C ALA A 172 -40.97 14.12 -9.18
N GLY A 173 -41.12 13.03 -9.96
CA GLY A 173 -40.44 12.86 -11.24
C GLY A 173 -40.82 13.95 -12.25
N TRP A 174 -42.08 14.36 -12.29
CA TRP A 174 -42.51 15.48 -13.15
C TRP A 174 -41.89 16.82 -12.71
N LEU A 175 -41.83 17.08 -11.40
CA LEU A 175 -41.22 18.30 -10.84
C LEU A 175 -39.72 18.35 -11.15
N LEU A 176 -39.01 17.24 -10.97
CA LEU A 176 -37.58 17.14 -11.24
C LEU A 176 -37.28 17.21 -12.74
N ALA A 177 -38.07 16.55 -13.60
CA ALA A 177 -37.89 16.66 -15.05
C ALA A 177 -38.15 18.08 -15.58
N SER A 178 -39.03 18.83 -14.92
CA SER A 178 -39.29 20.24 -15.27
C SER A 178 -38.19 21.17 -14.78
N ALA A 179 -37.60 20.91 -13.62
CA ALA A 179 -36.54 21.73 -13.04
C ALA A 179 -35.14 21.38 -13.59
N TYR A 180 -34.89 20.10 -13.83
CA TYR A 180 -33.62 19.51 -14.25
C TYR A 180 -33.86 18.63 -15.48
N PRO A 181 -34.10 19.22 -16.65
CA PRO A 181 -34.27 18.46 -17.89
C PRO A 181 -32.97 17.74 -18.27
N ASP A 182 -31.82 18.34 -17.97
CA ASP A 182 -30.48 17.81 -18.19
C ASP A 182 -29.63 18.05 -16.93
N LEU A 183 -28.57 17.25 -16.76
CA LEU A 183 -27.60 17.40 -15.67
C LEU A 183 -26.20 17.75 -16.21
N PRO A 184 -25.34 18.41 -15.42
CA PRO A 184 -23.95 18.69 -15.81
C PRO A 184 -23.02 17.47 -15.69
N ILE A 185 -23.59 16.26 -15.66
CA ILE A 185 -22.91 14.96 -15.60
C ILE A 185 -23.58 14.00 -16.59
N ASP A 186 -22.85 12.99 -17.05
CA ASP A 186 -23.40 11.93 -17.90
C ASP A 186 -23.66 10.66 -17.08
N ALA A 187 -24.91 10.47 -16.69
CA ALA A 187 -25.32 9.34 -15.87
C ALA A 187 -25.81 8.12 -16.69
N SER A 188 -25.66 8.14 -18.02
CA SER A 188 -26.25 7.12 -18.91
C SER A 188 -25.75 5.70 -18.65
N ASP A 189 -24.47 5.56 -18.31
CA ASP A 189 -23.80 4.28 -18.06
C ASP A 189 -23.72 3.91 -16.56
N PHE A 190 -24.39 4.66 -15.68
CA PHE A 190 -24.36 4.35 -14.25
C PHE A 190 -25.06 3.01 -13.96
N PRO A 191 -24.44 2.12 -13.15
CA PRO A 191 -25.03 0.82 -12.82
C PRO A 191 -26.29 0.96 -11.96
N HIS A 192 -26.39 2.04 -11.18
CA HIS A 192 -27.55 2.43 -10.39
C HIS A 192 -27.47 3.94 -10.10
N PRO A 193 -28.58 4.57 -9.68
CA PRO A 193 -28.56 5.97 -9.26
C PRO A 193 -27.61 6.22 -8.08
N ILE A 194 -26.90 7.35 -8.08
CA ILE A 194 -26.00 7.73 -6.99
C ILE A 194 -26.83 8.20 -5.79
N ALA A 195 -26.70 7.50 -4.66
CA ALA A 195 -27.29 7.89 -3.39
C ALA A 195 -26.29 8.67 -2.51
N ILE A 196 -26.80 9.30 -1.46
CA ILE A 196 -25.98 10.07 -0.49
C ILE A 196 -24.80 9.26 0.06
N GLY A 197 -25.00 7.97 0.33
CA GLY A 197 -23.98 7.08 0.88
C GLY A 197 -22.87 6.70 -0.11
N ASP A 198 -23.08 6.87 -1.41
CA ASP A 198 -22.10 6.50 -2.43
C ASP A 198 -21.02 7.57 -2.61
N VAL A 199 -21.31 8.82 -2.28
CA VAL A 199 -20.35 9.94 -2.34
C VAL A 199 -19.14 9.71 -1.43
N ALA A 200 -19.35 9.16 -0.24
CA ALA A 200 -18.26 8.80 0.67
C ALA A 200 -17.33 7.73 0.07
N LYS A 201 -17.91 6.73 -0.62
CA LYS A 201 -17.15 5.67 -1.30
C LYS A 201 -16.40 6.23 -2.52
N LEU A 202 -17.01 7.17 -3.24
CA LEU A 202 -16.37 7.86 -4.36
C LEU A 202 -15.16 8.65 -3.88
N HIS A 203 -15.30 9.49 -2.85
CA HIS A 203 -14.20 10.22 -2.24
C HIS A 203 -13.07 9.27 -1.82
N ALA A 204 -13.40 8.20 -1.10
CA ALA A 204 -12.43 7.21 -0.67
C ALA A 204 -11.74 6.52 -1.86
N ALA A 205 -12.46 6.21 -2.94
CA ALA A 205 -11.89 5.60 -4.14
C ALA A 205 -10.95 6.55 -4.90
N LEU A 206 -11.25 7.86 -4.94
CA LEU A 206 -10.42 8.86 -5.61
C LEU A 206 -9.03 9.00 -4.95
N PHE A 207 -8.97 8.90 -3.62
CA PHE A 207 -7.74 9.10 -2.86
C PHE A 207 -7.11 7.82 -2.30
N GLY A 208 -7.72 6.65 -2.53
CA GLY A 208 -7.21 5.36 -2.06
C GLY A 208 -7.43 5.11 -0.55
N HIS A 209 -8.46 5.70 0.05
CA HIS A 209 -8.79 5.52 1.46
C HIS A 209 -9.56 4.21 1.72
N PRO A 210 -9.56 3.71 2.98
CA PRO A 210 -10.38 2.56 3.36
C PRO A 210 -11.87 2.75 3.00
N GLY A 211 -12.48 1.70 2.45
CA GLY A 211 -13.88 1.75 1.98
C GLY A 211 -14.07 2.24 0.54
N GLY A 212 -13.01 2.77 -0.09
CA GLY A 212 -12.95 3.04 -1.51
C GLY A 212 -12.66 1.78 -2.33
N SER A 213 -13.18 1.71 -3.56
CA SER A 213 -12.88 0.63 -4.51
C SER A 213 -12.60 1.22 -5.87
N ALA A 214 -11.54 0.75 -6.54
CA ALA A 214 -11.23 1.10 -7.92
C ALA A 214 -12.38 0.77 -8.88
N ASP A 215 -13.16 -0.28 -8.56
CA ASP A 215 -14.35 -0.65 -9.31
C ASP A 215 -15.43 0.44 -9.25
N THR A 216 -15.66 1.05 -8.08
CA THR A 216 -16.57 2.21 -7.93
C THR A 216 -16.16 3.37 -8.82
N LEU A 217 -14.86 3.71 -8.83
CA LEU A 217 -14.37 4.80 -9.66
C LEU A 217 -14.46 4.47 -11.15
N SER A 218 -14.23 3.22 -11.55
CA SER A 218 -14.36 2.81 -12.96
C SER A 218 -15.80 2.88 -13.48
N ARG A 219 -16.80 2.67 -12.61
CA ARG A 219 -18.22 2.65 -12.97
C ARG A 219 -18.87 4.02 -12.98
N PHE A 220 -18.52 4.90 -12.04
CA PHE A 220 -19.14 6.22 -11.90
C PHE A 220 -18.23 7.36 -12.39
N GLY A 221 -16.91 7.18 -12.30
CA GLY A 221 -15.92 8.22 -12.57
C GLY A 221 -16.00 8.84 -13.97
N PRO A 222 -16.16 8.08 -15.06
CA PRO A 222 -16.30 8.64 -16.40
C PRO A 222 -17.51 9.57 -16.55
N GLY A 223 -18.68 9.11 -16.12
CA GLY A 223 -19.91 9.90 -16.18
C GLY A 223 -19.92 11.14 -15.29
N LEU A 224 -19.21 11.08 -14.16
CA LEU A 224 -18.97 12.23 -13.29
C LEU A 224 -17.83 13.15 -13.79
N GLY A 225 -17.12 12.78 -14.86
CA GLY A 225 -15.94 13.53 -15.32
C GLY A 225 -14.77 13.51 -14.32
N LEU A 226 -14.73 12.53 -13.41
CA LEU A 226 -13.68 12.36 -12.39
C LEU A 226 -12.59 11.37 -12.82
N ALA A 227 -12.89 10.49 -13.78
CA ALA A 227 -11.95 9.53 -14.33
C ALA A 227 -12.01 9.49 -15.85
N SER A 228 -10.94 9.95 -16.52
CA SER A 228 -10.69 9.66 -17.93
C SER A 228 -9.60 8.60 -18.08
N SER A 229 -9.59 7.87 -19.20
CA SER A 229 -8.59 6.82 -19.48
C SER A 229 -7.16 7.39 -19.48
N GLY A 230 -6.49 7.33 -18.33
CA GLY A 230 -5.04 7.53 -18.18
C GLY A 230 -4.58 8.85 -17.54
N ALA A 231 -5.47 9.74 -17.10
CA ALA A 231 -5.07 11.02 -16.48
C ALA A 231 -5.39 11.08 -14.97
N PRO A 232 -4.50 11.63 -14.11
CA PRO A 232 -4.73 11.79 -12.68
C PRO A 232 -5.79 12.87 -12.37
N LEU A 233 -6.29 12.86 -11.14
CA LEU A 233 -7.46 13.65 -10.70
C LEU A 233 -7.41 15.17 -10.97
N PRO A 234 -6.27 15.88 -10.90
CA PRO A 234 -6.26 17.31 -11.19
C PRO A 234 -6.58 17.59 -12.68
N THR A 235 -6.10 16.72 -13.57
CA THR A 235 -6.24 16.89 -15.02
C THR A 235 -7.67 16.56 -15.49
N ASN A 236 -8.34 15.61 -14.84
CA ASN A 236 -9.73 15.26 -15.17
C ASN A 236 -10.72 16.37 -14.79
N LEU A 237 -10.53 16.98 -13.61
CA LEU A 237 -11.38 18.06 -13.11
C LEU A 237 -11.37 19.29 -14.01
N ALA A 238 -10.22 19.66 -14.59
CA ALA A 238 -10.13 20.84 -15.47
C ALA A 238 -11.05 20.76 -16.70
N SER A 239 -11.32 19.55 -17.19
CA SER A 239 -12.22 19.27 -18.33
C SER A 239 -13.66 18.93 -17.92
N CYS A 240 -13.95 18.84 -16.62
CA CYS A 240 -15.27 18.49 -16.11
C CYS A 240 -16.25 19.66 -16.30
N PRO A 241 -17.47 19.43 -16.85
CA PRO A 241 -18.48 20.49 -16.99
C PRO A 241 -18.83 21.18 -15.67
N VAL A 242 -18.90 20.42 -14.57
CA VAL A 242 -19.19 20.97 -13.22
C VAL A 242 -18.09 21.93 -12.77
N ALA A 243 -16.82 21.63 -13.05
CA ALA A 243 -15.71 22.52 -12.74
C ALA A 243 -15.82 23.83 -13.53
N GLY A 244 -16.29 23.78 -14.79
CA GLY A 244 -16.60 24.98 -15.57
C GLY A 244 -17.66 25.86 -14.90
N LEU A 245 -18.75 25.25 -14.41
CA LEU A 245 -19.80 25.96 -13.69
C LEU A 245 -19.30 26.62 -12.39
N ILE A 246 -18.45 25.92 -11.63
CA ILE A 246 -17.80 26.47 -10.43
C ILE A 246 -16.94 27.68 -10.79
N ARG A 247 -16.09 27.54 -11.82
CA ARG A 247 -15.20 28.60 -12.30
C ARG A 247 -15.96 29.85 -12.71
N ASP A 248 -17.02 29.68 -13.50
CA ASP A 248 -17.85 30.79 -13.96
C ASP A 248 -18.49 31.52 -12.79
N GLN A 249 -19.03 30.78 -11.81
CA GLN A 249 -19.60 31.39 -10.60
C GLN A 249 -18.58 32.16 -9.78
N LEU A 250 -17.42 31.57 -9.49
CA LEU A 250 -16.34 32.22 -8.75
C LEU A 250 -15.84 33.49 -9.45
N SER A 251 -15.81 33.50 -10.79
CA SER A 251 -15.39 34.66 -11.57
C SER A 251 -16.41 35.81 -11.58
N SER A 252 -17.69 35.50 -11.37
CA SER A 252 -18.80 36.44 -11.47
C SER A 252 -19.15 37.13 -10.16
N GLN A 253 -18.61 36.67 -9.04
CA GLN A 253 -18.95 37.09 -7.69
C GLN A 253 -17.72 37.70 -6.97
N PRO A 254 -17.93 38.57 -5.97
CA PRO A 254 -16.83 39.04 -5.13
C PRO A 254 -16.21 37.88 -4.34
N THR A 255 -14.88 37.83 -4.29
CA THR A 255 -14.12 36.81 -3.54
C THR A 255 -13.79 37.28 -2.13
N PRO A 256 -13.88 36.43 -1.09
CA PRO A 256 -14.32 35.03 -1.13
C PRO A 256 -15.84 34.91 -1.32
N VAL A 257 -16.26 33.87 -2.03
CA VAL A 257 -17.67 33.57 -2.30
C VAL A 257 -18.27 32.83 -1.12
N THR A 258 -19.50 33.18 -0.73
CA THR A 258 -20.22 32.47 0.33
C THR A 258 -20.48 31.03 -0.07
N TRP A 259 -20.09 30.07 0.77
CA TRP A 259 -20.26 28.64 0.48
C TRP A 259 -21.71 28.30 0.16
N GLY A 260 -22.65 28.80 0.98
CA GLY A 260 -24.08 28.54 0.82
C GLY A 260 -24.64 28.99 -0.54
N GLU A 261 -24.16 30.09 -1.10
CA GLU A 261 -24.62 30.59 -2.40
C GLU A 261 -24.14 29.69 -3.54
N LEU A 262 -22.86 29.34 -3.54
CA LEU A 262 -22.27 28.48 -4.56
C LEU A 262 -22.78 27.03 -4.46
N HIS A 263 -22.90 26.50 -3.24
CA HIS A 263 -23.47 25.18 -2.99
C HIS A 263 -24.93 25.14 -3.44
N HIS A 264 -25.73 26.16 -3.09
CA HIS A 264 -27.12 26.25 -3.53
C HIS A 264 -27.25 26.35 -5.05
N TYR A 265 -26.36 27.08 -5.73
CA TYR A 265 -26.33 27.13 -7.19
C TYR A 265 -26.14 25.72 -7.79
N LEU A 266 -25.10 25.00 -7.36
CA LEU A 266 -24.83 23.64 -7.85
C LEU A 266 -25.95 22.65 -7.47
N ALA A 267 -26.44 22.71 -6.24
CA ALA A 267 -27.43 21.77 -5.76
C ALA A 267 -28.81 22.04 -6.40
N HIS A 268 -29.31 23.26 -6.26
CA HIS A 268 -30.71 23.55 -6.57
C HIS A 268 -30.93 24.19 -7.94
N GLN A 269 -29.93 24.81 -8.57
CA GLN A 269 -30.11 25.44 -9.89
C GLN A 269 -29.58 24.57 -11.03
N THR A 270 -28.46 23.88 -10.85
CA THR A 270 -27.90 22.98 -11.88
C THR A 270 -28.35 21.52 -11.72
N GLY A 271 -28.90 21.16 -10.55
CA GLY A 271 -29.54 19.88 -10.30
C GLY A 271 -28.65 18.81 -9.69
N LEU A 272 -27.44 19.13 -9.22
CA LEU A 272 -26.65 18.16 -8.46
C LEU A 272 -27.28 17.88 -7.08
N THR A 273 -27.01 16.72 -6.49
CA THR A 273 -27.36 16.50 -5.08
C THR A 273 -26.38 17.24 -4.15
N GLY A 274 -26.79 17.59 -2.94
CA GLY A 274 -26.04 18.40 -1.99
C GLY A 274 -24.68 17.75 -1.68
N PRO A 275 -24.65 16.44 -1.38
CA PRO A 275 -23.41 15.69 -1.25
C PRO A 275 -22.50 15.74 -2.48
N LEU A 276 -23.06 15.65 -3.71
CA LEU A 276 -22.26 15.76 -4.93
C LEU A 276 -21.74 17.18 -5.16
N ALA A 277 -22.55 18.20 -4.91
CA ALA A 277 -22.12 19.60 -4.96
C ALA A 277 -20.96 19.84 -3.99
N THR A 278 -21.06 19.35 -2.74
CA THR A 278 -19.96 19.39 -1.77
C THR A 278 -18.73 18.65 -2.28
N LEU A 279 -18.90 17.46 -2.88
CA LEU A 279 -17.77 16.68 -3.41
C LEU A 279 -17.04 17.46 -4.49
N TYR A 280 -17.75 18.01 -5.49
CA TYR A 280 -17.12 18.78 -6.55
C TYR A 280 -16.43 20.03 -6.02
N LEU A 281 -17.01 20.75 -5.05
CA LEU A 281 -16.37 21.93 -4.46
C LEU A 281 -15.08 21.59 -3.70
N VAL A 282 -15.07 20.48 -2.95
CA VAL A 282 -13.87 19.99 -2.27
C VAL A 282 -12.81 19.54 -3.28
N LEU A 283 -13.20 18.78 -4.30
CA LEU A 283 -12.29 18.32 -5.34
C LEU A 283 -11.73 19.48 -6.18
N TYR A 284 -12.52 20.54 -6.40
CA TYR A 284 -12.10 21.73 -7.14
C TYR A 284 -10.84 22.37 -6.55
N LEU A 285 -10.63 22.27 -5.22
CA LEU A 285 -9.41 22.77 -4.58
C LEU A 285 -8.12 22.09 -5.08
N THR A 286 -8.20 20.83 -5.55
CA THR A 286 -7.03 20.02 -5.89
C THR A 286 -6.41 20.34 -7.25
N GLY A 287 -7.12 21.07 -8.13
CA GLY A 287 -6.74 21.24 -9.54
C GLY A 287 -6.52 22.67 -10.01
N GLU A 288 -6.69 23.67 -9.15
CA GLU A 288 -6.79 25.07 -9.57
C GLU A 288 -5.53 25.88 -9.30
N SER A 289 -5.29 26.87 -10.18
CA SER A 289 -4.21 27.84 -10.07
C SER A 289 -4.76 29.23 -10.44
N PRO A 290 -4.76 30.21 -9.53
CA PRO A 290 -4.13 30.20 -8.21
C PRO A 290 -4.84 29.27 -7.19
N PRO A 291 -4.12 28.82 -6.13
CA PRO A 291 -4.69 27.94 -5.10
C PRO A 291 -5.88 28.57 -4.38
N LEU A 292 -6.85 27.72 -4.02
CA LEU A 292 -8.06 28.08 -3.29
C LEU A 292 -8.12 27.36 -1.95
N GLU A 293 -8.91 27.90 -1.04
CA GLU A 293 -9.27 27.31 0.25
C GLU A 293 -10.78 27.33 0.49
N ILE A 294 -11.24 26.40 1.32
CA ILE A 294 -12.55 26.46 1.97
C ILE A 294 -12.34 26.82 3.44
N GLN A 295 -13.05 27.83 3.92
CA GLN A 295 -13.10 28.22 5.33
C GLN A 295 -14.22 27.45 6.05
N LEU A 296 -13.90 26.83 7.18
CA LEU A 296 -14.77 26.00 8.01
C LEU A 296 -15.16 26.73 9.30
N THR A 297 -16.29 26.37 9.89
CA THR A 297 -16.67 26.85 11.22
C THR A 297 -15.69 26.35 12.28
N PRO A 298 -15.45 27.10 13.38
CA PRO A 298 -14.49 26.70 14.42
C PRO A 298 -14.82 25.37 15.13
N ASP A 299 -16.06 24.91 15.07
CA ASP A 299 -16.58 23.70 15.72
C ASP A 299 -16.70 22.49 14.78
N HIS A 300 -16.13 22.59 13.57
CA HIS A 300 -16.10 21.48 12.62
C HIS A 300 -15.48 20.22 13.21
N GLN A 301 -15.90 19.05 12.73
CA GLN A 301 -15.43 17.74 13.21
C GLN A 301 -14.75 16.95 12.08
N LEU A 302 -14.14 17.67 11.13
CA LEU A 302 -13.44 17.03 10.03
C LEU A 302 -12.23 16.26 10.57
N THR A 303 -12.04 15.04 10.08
CA THR A 303 -10.98 14.13 10.54
C THR A 303 -10.04 13.81 9.40
N MET A 304 -8.77 13.61 9.74
CA MET A 304 -7.74 13.14 8.82
C MET A 304 -7.72 11.61 8.78
N VAL A 305 -7.07 11.04 7.76
CA VAL A 305 -6.96 9.58 7.55
C VAL A 305 -6.25 8.88 8.71
N ASP A 306 -5.37 9.58 9.42
CA ASP A 306 -4.68 9.09 10.63
C ASP A 306 -5.57 9.07 11.89
N GLY A 307 -6.83 9.51 11.77
CA GLY A 307 -7.83 9.57 12.85
C GLY A 307 -7.78 10.85 13.69
N ARG A 308 -6.84 11.77 13.45
CA ARG A 308 -6.78 13.05 14.16
C ARG A 308 -7.84 14.03 13.63
N PRO A 309 -8.39 14.93 14.47
CA PRO A 309 -9.19 16.05 13.97
C PRO A 309 -8.30 17.02 13.19
N LEU A 310 -8.84 17.61 12.12
CA LEU A 310 -8.19 18.73 11.45
C LEU A 310 -8.24 19.94 12.41
N PRO A 311 -7.08 20.49 12.85
CA PRO A 311 -7.05 21.47 13.94
C PRO A 311 -7.44 22.89 13.52
N GLY A 312 -7.19 23.26 12.27
CA GLY A 312 -7.50 24.58 11.72
C GLY A 312 -8.83 24.61 10.98
N GLY A 313 -9.43 25.80 10.90
CA GLY A 313 -10.69 26.05 10.20
C GLY A 313 -10.52 26.18 8.70
N ARG A 314 -9.46 25.62 8.12
CA ARG A 314 -9.06 25.85 6.72
C ARG A 314 -8.80 24.52 6.02
N LEU A 315 -9.45 24.31 4.89
CA LEU A 315 -9.23 23.16 4.02
C LEU A 315 -8.64 23.63 2.68
N THR A 316 -7.44 23.19 2.37
CA THR A 316 -6.71 23.46 1.12
C THR A 316 -6.62 22.23 0.23
N GLY A 317 -6.38 22.42 -1.06
CA GLY A 317 -6.36 21.34 -2.05
C GLY A 317 -5.38 20.20 -1.77
N ASP A 318 -4.26 20.49 -1.13
CA ASP A 318 -3.25 19.48 -0.77
C ASP A 318 -3.58 18.69 0.51
N LEU A 319 -4.48 19.20 1.36
CA LEU A 319 -4.99 18.49 2.54
C LEU A 319 -6.19 17.61 2.21
N VAL A 320 -6.94 17.91 1.14
CA VAL A 320 -8.11 17.12 0.70
C VAL A 320 -7.79 15.62 0.61
N PRO A 321 -6.69 15.17 -0.03
CA PRO A 321 -6.35 13.74 -0.10
C PRO A 321 -6.05 13.08 1.24
N SER A 322 -5.91 13.86 2.31
CA SER A 322 -5.57 13.40 3.66
C SER A 322 -6.74 13.50 4.64
N CYS A 323 -7.89 14.02 4.20
CA CYS A 323 -9.11 14.15 5.00
C CYS A 323 -10.07 12.99 4.72
N LEU A 324 -10.78 12.51 5.74
CA LEU A 324 -11.89 11.57 5.58
C LEU A 324 -13.16 12.32 5.17
N TRP A 325 -14.01 11.66 4.38
CA TRP A 325 -15.29 12.23 3.99
C TRP A 325 -16.28 12.25 5.16
N ASP A 326 -16.85 13.41 5.46
CA ASP A 326 -18.01 13.58 6.34
C ASP A 326 -19.14 14.27 5.56
N GLN A 327 -20.37 13.74 5.67
CA GLN A 327 -21.55 14.30 5.00
C GLN A 327 -21.84 15.74 5.44
N ARG A 328 -21.37 16.15 6.62
CA ARG A 328 -21.57 17.48 7.21
C ARG A 328 -20.55 18.52 6.74
N ILE A 329 -19.59 18.18 5.87
CA ILE A 329 -18.62 19.15 5.33
C ILE A 329 -19.36 20.38 4.76
N GLY A 330 -20.45 20.18 4.03
CA GLY A 330 -21.26 21.27 3.48
C GLY A 330 -21.96 22.16 4.52
N GLN A 331 -22.11 21.69 5.76
CA GLN A 331 -22.70 22.44 6.88
C GLN A 331 -21.64 23.25 7.64
N TRP A 332 -20.39 22.78 7.65
CA TRP A 332 -19.27 23.47 8.28
C TRP A 332 -18.61 24.50 7.37
N ALA A 333 -18.71 24.34 6.06
CA ALA A 333 -18.12 25.27 5.11
C ALA A 333 -18.84 26.63 5.09
N THR A 334 -18.08 27.71 5.14
CA THR A 334 -18.56 29.09 5.26
C THR A 334 -18.29 29.90 3.99
N SER A 335 -17.10 29.78 3.41
CA SER A 335 -16.70 30.47 2.19
C SER A 335 -15.66 29.68 1.40
N ILE A 336 -15.52 30.02 0.13
CA ILE A 336 -14.47 29.51 -0.77
C ILE A 336 -13.79 30.69 -1.47
N GLY A 337 -12.46 30.68 -1.54
CA GLY A 337 -11.73 31.79 -2.14
C GLY A 337 -10.21 31.58 -2.19
N PRO A 338 -9.46 32.62 -2.59
CA PRO A 338 -8.00 32.59 -2.60
C PRO A 338 -7.43 32.26 -1.23
N GLU A 339 -6.33 31.53 -1.21
CA GLU A 339 -5.63 31.17 0.02
C GLU A 339 -5.22 32.40 0.87
N SER A 340 -5.60 32.42 2.14
CA SER A 340 -5.16 33.43 3.11
C SER A 340 -3.80 33.07 3.74
N GLU A 341 -3.19 34.01 4.46
CA GLU A 341 -2.08 33.63 5.35
C GLU A 341 -2.58 32.64 6.42
N PRO A 342 -1.80 31.59 6.72
CA PRO A 342 -2.20 30.56 7.66
C PRO A 342 -2.10 31.05 9.12
N LEU A 343 -3.04 30.64 9.96
CA LEU A 343 -2.87 30.68 11.40
C LEU A 343 -2.10 29.45 11.90
N TRP A 344 -1.69 29.45 13.17
CA TRP A 344 -0.98 28.32 13.80
C TRP A 344 -1.70 26.99 13.58
N ASN A 345 -2.99 26.93 13.90
CA ASN A 345 -3.78 25.70 13.79
C ASN A 345 -3.96 25.26 12.33
N ASP A 346 -3.96 26.18 11.36
CA ASP A 346 -4.08 25.84 9.93
C ASP A 346 -2.82 25.17 9.39
N ALA A 347 -1.65 25.61 9.86
CA ALA A 347 -0.36 25.06 9.46
C ALA A 347 0.06 23.81 10.28
N LEU A 348 -0.64 23.53 11.36
CA LEU A 348 -0.30 22.47 12.30
C LEU A 348 -0.22 21.05 11.69
N PRO A 349 -1.05 20.65 10.69
CA PRO A 349 -0.89 19.35 10.04
C PRO A 349 0.52 19.14 9.44
N TYR A 350 1.10 20.19 8.87
CA TYR A 350 2.46 20.18 8.31
C TYR A 350 3.51 20.14 9.41
N PHE A 351 3.28 20.91 10.47
CA PHE A 351 4.21 20.98 11.58
C PHE A 351 4.23 19.69 12.41
N TRP A 352 3.11 18.98 12.53
CA TRP A 352 3.08 17.64 13.12
C TRP A 352 3.94 16.64 12.37
N ALA A 353 4.06 16.78 11.04
CA ALA A 353 4.93 15.92 10.25
C ALA A 353 6.40 16.15 10.63
N LEU A 354 6.79 17.40 10.88
CA LEU A 354 8.15 17.77 11.31
C LEU A 354 8.41 17.48 12.80
N SER A 355 7.43 17.75 13.66
CA SER A 355 7.52 17.60 15.11
C SER A 355 6.16 17.18 15.68
N PRO A 356 5.96 15.88 15.96
CA PRO A 356 4.69 15.35 16.43
C PRO A 356 4.21 15.89 17.80
N GLY A 357 5.11 16.53 18.57
CA GLY A 357 4.81 17.05 19.91
C GLY A 357 4.13 18.42 19.93
N LEU A 358 3.95 19.08 18.78
CA LEU A 358 3.26 20.37 18.68
C LEU A 358 1.75 20.20 18.92
N THR A 359 1.10 21.22 19.48
CA THR A 359 -0.32 21.17 19.87
C THR A 359 -1.11 22.34 19.29
N ALA A 360 -2.42 22.12 19.10
CA ALA A 360 -3.34 23.19 18.77
C ALA A 360 -3.38 24.23 19.89
N ILE A 361 -3.66 25.47 19.52
CA ILE A 361 -3.64 26.63 20.40
C ILE A 361 -5.04 27.19 20.52
N ALA A 362 -5.46 27.48 21.76
CA ALA A 362 -6.76 28.06 22.01
C ALA A 362 -6.80 29.54 21.59
N GLU A 363 -8.00 30.06 21.36
CA GLU A 363 -8.18 31.45 20.96
C GLU A 363 -7.57 32.41 22.02
N GLY A 364 -6.66 33.29 21.57
CA GLY A 364 -5.99 34.28 22.42
C GLY A 364 -4.72 33.79 23.14
N GLU A 365 -4.32 32.52 22.98
CA GLU A 365 -3.04 32.02 23.47
C GLU A 365 -1.88 32.35 22.52
N GLU A 366 -0.69 32.58 23.09
CA GLU A 366 0.53 32.84 22.32
C GLU A 366 1.20 31.54 21.88
N TYR A 367 1.74 31.52 20.66
CA TYR A 367 2.37 30.35 20.06
C TYR A 367 3.90 30.41 19.98
N ALA A 368 4.51 31.49 20.47
CA ALA A 368 5.96 31.74 20.33
C ALA A 368 6.85 30.61 20.88
N ALA A 369 6.43 29.95 21.98
CA ALA A 369 7.14 28.80 22.52
C ALA A 369 7.12 27.59 21.57
N GLN A 370 5.96 27.32 20.95
CA GLN A 370 5.82 26.23 19.99
C GLN A 370 6.50 26.54 18.65
N GLU A 371 6.51 27.80 18.22
CA GLU A 371 7.26 28.24 17.05
C GLU A 371 8.76 28.01 17.21
N ARG A 372 9.32 28.25 18.40
CA ARG A 372 10.73 27.92 18.67
C ARG A 372 11.01 26.42 18.52
N VAL A 373 10.12 25.56 19.01
CA VAL A 373 10.23 24.10 18.84
C VAL A 373 10.15 23.70 17.36
N LEU A 374 9.28 24.35 16.58
CA LEU A 374 9.19 24.15 15.13
C LEU A 374 10.51 24.53 14.43
N LEU A 375 11.08 25.70 14.74
CA LEU A 375 12.33 26.15 14.12
C LEU A 375 13.51 25.24 14.50
N GLU A 376 13.55 24.76 15.75
CA GLU A 376 14.51 23.74 16.18
C GLU A 376 14.31 22.41 15.42
N ALA A 377 13.07 22.00 15.15
CA ALA A 377 12.79 20.82 14.35
C ALA A 377 13.25 20.96 12.89
N VAL A 378 13.11 22.15 12.29
CA VAL A 378 13.64 22.43 10.93
C VAL A 378 15.17 22.35 10.90
N ILE A 379 15.85 22.76 11.98
CA ILE A 379 17.31 22.59 12.12
C ILE A 379 17.67 21.11 12.26
N SER A 380 16.97 20.37 13.14
CA SER A 380 17.18 18.93 13.33
C SER A 380 16.95 18.15 12.03
N LEU A 381 15.97 18.55 11.22
CA LEU A 381 15.71 17.97 9.91
C LEU A 381 16.96 18.06 8.99
N ARG A 382 17.68 19.19 9.03
CA ARG A 382 18.91 19.37 8.24
C ARG A 382 20.03 18.44 8.69
N GLU A 383 20.24 18.32 10.00
CA GLU A 383 21.24 17.41 10.56
C GLU A 383 20.94 15.96 10.19
N GLU A 384 19.67 15.56 10.27
CA GLU A 384 19.22 14.22 9.89
C GLU A 384 19.37 13.97 8.38
N LEU A 385 19.07 14.96 7.53
CA LEU A 385 19.31 14.89 6.09
C LEU A 385 20.78 14.66 5.75
N ASP A 386 21.70 15.38 6.40
CA ASP A 386 23.14 15.21 6.19
C ASP A 386 23.60 13.79 6.56
N LEU A 387 23.09 13.25 7.67
CA LEU A 387 23.35 11.88 8.10
C LEU A 387 22.83 10.85 7.09
N ALA A 388 21.59 11.02 6.60
CA ALA A 388 20.97 10.13 5.62
C ALA A 388 21.69 10.17 4.27
N GLN A 389 22.07 11.36 3.78
CA GLN A 389 22.84 11.52 2.55
C GLN A 389 24.23 10.89 2.67
N GLY A 390 24.91 11.09 3.81
CA GLY A 390 26.19 10.46 4.11
C GLY A 390 26.10 8.93 4.13
N PHE A 391 25.04 8.37 4.72
CA PHE A 391 24.79 6.93 4.73
C PHE A 391 24.53 6.38 3.33
N LEU A 392 23.68 7.04 2.54
CA LEU A 392 23.44 6.63 1.15
C LEU A 392 24.73 6.65 0.33
N ALA A 393 25.54 7.70 0.42
CA ALA A 393 26.83 7.76 -0.28
C ALA A 393 27.78 6.60 0.09
N LEU A 394 27.73 6.13 1.33
CA LEU A 394 28.52 5.02 1.83
C LEU A 394 28.04 3.66 1.33
N VAL A 395 26.71 3.43 1.36
CA VAL A 395 26.09 2.15 0.95
C VAL A 395 26.04 1.99 -0.57
N ASN A 396 26.13 3.10 -1.32
CA ASN A 396 26.00 3.15 -2.78
C ASN A 396 27.31 2.98 -3.56
N GLN A 397 28.46 2.85 -2.90
CA GLN A 397 29.77 2.87 -3.58
C GLN A 397 29.89 1.82 -4.71
N ASP A 398 29.13 0.72 -4.63
CA ASP A 398 29.11 -0.37 -5.62
C ASP A 398 27.71 -0.70 -6.18
N ALA A 399 26.69 0.13 -5.90
CA ALA A 399 25.30 -0.17 -6.26
C ALA A 399 24.86 0.48 -7.60
N PRO A 400 23.94 -0.14 -8.37
CA PRO A 400 23.33 0.51 -9.52
C PRO A 400 22.59 1.79 -9.11
N LEU A 401 22.72 2.88 -9.89
CA LEU A 401 22.03 4.14 -9.61
C LEU A 401 20.50 4.00 -9.41
N ALA A 402 19.88 3.00 -10.03
CA ALA A 402 18.43 2.77 -9.94
C ALA A 402 17.93 2.45 -8.54
N ASP A 403 18.77 1.90 -7.65
CA ASP A 403 18.37 1.50 -6.29
C ASP A 403 18.26 2.71 -5.34
N THR A 404 18.74 3.87 -5.76
CA THR A 404 19.01 5.03 -4.89
C THR A 404 18.26 6.28 -5.35
N THR A 405 17.84 6.30 -6.62
CA THR A 405 16.98 7.34 -7.20
C THR A 405 15.65 7.49 -6.47
N ALA A 406 15.15 6.40 -5.86
CA ALA A 406 13.95 6.42 -5.03
C ALA A 406 14.04 7.36 -3.82
N TYR A 407 15.25 7.63 -3.31
CA TYR A 407 15.49 8.51 -2.17
C TYR A 407 16.13 9.86 -2.57
N ALA A 408 16.81 9.93 -3.71
CA ALA A 408 17.49 11.16 -4.14
C ALA A 408 16.51 12.35 -4.28
N ASN A 409 15.39 12.17 -4.98
CA ASN A 409 14.40 13.23 -5.18
C ASN A 409 13.71 13.65 -3.86
N PRO A 410 13.21 12.72 -3.02
CA PRO A 410 12.69 13.04 -1.68
C PRO A 410 13.66 13.85 -0.82
N LEU A 411 14.92 13.42 -0.73
CA LEU A 411 15.92 14.09 0.12
C LEU A 411 16.29 15.46 -0.42
N SER A 412 16.40 15.63 -1.75
CA SER A 412 16.62 16.95 -2.35
C SER A 412 15.46 17.90 -2.07
N ARG A 413 14.21 17.43 -2.20
CA ARG A 413 13.02 18.23 -1.90
C ARG A 413 12.95 18.61 -0.42
N LEU A 414 13.21 17.68 0.50
CA LEU A 414 13.32 17.99 1.94
C LEU A 414 14.47 18.98 2.24
N ALA A 415 15.58 18.89 1.51
CA ALA A 415 16.69 19.83 1.62
C ALA A 415 16.33 21.27 1.19
N GLU A 416 15.21 21.50 0.52
CA GLU A 416 14.71 22.84 0.19
C GLU A 416 13.80 23.43 1.28
N VAL A 417 13.27 22.60 2.20
CA VAL A 417 12.39 23.05 3.31
C VAL A 417 13.11 24.04 4.21
N SER A 418 12.64 25.28 4.29
CA SER A 418 13.31 26.35 5.04
C SER A 418 12.33 27.42 5.53
N GLY A 419 12.75 28.23 6.50
CA GLY A 419 11.97 29.36 7.00
C GLY A 419 12.49 29.87 8.35
N GLY A 420 12.33 31.16 8.60
CA GLY A 420 12.72 31.81 9.87
C GLY A 420 11.56 32.05 10.84
N ASP A 421 10.34 31.79 10.38
CA ASP A 421 9.09 31.95 11.12
C ASP A 421 8.05 30.93 10.61
N LEU A 422 6.91 30.83 11.30
CA LEU A 422 5.78 29.98 10.92
C LEU A 422 5.38 30.11 9.44
N ALA A 423 5.19 31.35 8.97
CA ALA A 423 4.64 31.60 7.64
C ALA A 423 5.63 31.23 6.54
N ALA A 424 6.94 31.43 6.77
CA ALA A 424 8.00 31.03 5.85
C ALA A 424 8.13 29.51 5.76
N VAL A 425 8.12 28.79 6.90
CA VAL A 425 8.18 27.33 6.92
C VAL A 425 6.97 26.73 6.21
N TYR A 426 5.76 27.20 6.54
CA TYR A 426 4.53 26.73 5.89
C TYR A 426 4.56 26.95 4.37
N ARG A 427 4.92 28.17 3.91
CA ARG A 427 5.02 28.47 2.47
C ARG A 427 6.06 27.60 1.78
N SER A 428 7.19 27.34 2.43
CA SER A 428 8.22 26.44 1.89
C SER A 428 7.65 25.03 1.69
N LEU A 429 6.94 24.47 2.67
CA LEU A 429 6.31 23.16 2.54
C LEU A 429 5.22 23.14 1.47
N ARG A 430 4.31 24.12 1.45
CA ARG A 430 3.23 24.21 0.45
C ARG A 430 3.75 24.34 -0.99
N ASN A 431 4.86 25.06 -1.19
CA ASN A 431 5.46 25.21 -2.51
C ASN A 431 6.13 23.92 -3.02
N LEU A 432 6.65 23.10 -2.09
CA LEU A 432 7.35 21.86 -2.42
C LEU A 432 6.41 20.65 -2.56
N TYR A 433 5.30 20.66 -1.83
CA TYR A 433 4.37 19.54 -1.74
C TYR A 433 2.95 19.95 -2.16
N THR A 434 2.55 19.52 -3.35
CA THR A 434 1.17 19.69 -3.85
C THR A 434 0.19 18.69 -3.23
N ASP A 435 0.70 17.58 -2.67
CA ASP A 435 -0.05 16.61 -1.87
C ASP A 435 0.68 16.43 -0.53
N TYR A 436 0.01 16.70 0.58
CA TYR A 436 0.56 16.58 1.93
C TYR A 436 1.10 15.17 2.23
N ARG A 437 0.55 14.13 1.60
CA ARG A 437 0.99 12.74 1.82
C ARG A 437 2.39 12.46 1.27
N GLU A 438 2.82 13.22 0.26
CA GLU A 438 4.21 13.14 -0.23
C GLU A 438 5.19 13.60 0.84
N LEU A 439 4.88 14.68 1.58
CA LEU A 439 5.71 15.14 2.70
C LEU A 439 5.85 14.05 3.77
N GLN A 440 4.73 13.41 4.13
CA GLN A 440 4.75 12.32 5.11
C GLN A 440 5.59 11.13 4.62
N THR A 441 5.50 10.80 3.33
CA THR A 441 6.27 9.70 2.72
C THR A 441 7.76 10.01 2.69
N ASP A 442 8.12 11.23 2.28
CA ASP A 442 9.51 11.68 2.21
C ASP A 442 10.15 11.71 3.61
N LEU A 443 9.44 12.21 4.62
CA LEU A 443 9.89 12.21 6.02
C LEU A 443 10.03 10.80 6.59
N ALA A 444 9.09 9.89 6.30
CA ALA A 444 9.20 8.50 6.71
C ALA A 444 10.43 7.82 6.09
N GLY A 445 10.73 8.13 4.83
CA GLY A 445 11.94 7.69 4.13
C GLY A 445 13.21 8.22 4.80
N LEU A 446 13.24 9.51 5.16
CA LEU A 446 14.35 10.12 5.88
C LEU A 446 14.60 9.44 7.24
N HIS A 447 13.55 9.30 8.07
CA HIS A 447 13.65 8.67 9.39
C HIS A 447 14.14 7.23 9.30
N HIS A 448 13.68 6.49 8.27
CA HIS A 448 14.16 5.14 8.00
C HIS A 448 15.66 5.10 7.68
N LEU A 449 16.15 6.02 6.84
CA LEU A 449 17.59 6.12 6.52
C LEU A 449 18.42 6.52 7.74
N ALA A 450 17.94 7.46 8.55
CA ALA A 450 18.60 7.87 9.78
C ALA A 450 18.70 6.71 10.78
N GLN A 451 17.65 5.90 10.89
CA GLN A 451 17.65 4.70 11.72
C GLN A 451 18.67 3.66 11.22
N LEU A 452 18.77 3.43 9.91
CA LEU A 452 19.81 2.54 9.35
C LEU A 452 21.22 3.10 9.60
N ASN A 453 21.40 4.40 9.50
CA ASN A 453 22.69 5.06 9.77
C ASN A 453 23.16 4.89 11.22
N GLN A 454 22.25 4.79 12.20
CA GLN A 454 22.62 4.47 13.59
C GLN A 454 23.31 3.11 13.71
N SER A 455 23.02 2.18 12.80
CA SER A 455 23.60 0.84 12.75
C SER A 455 24.64 0.66 11.62
N LYS A 456 25.18 1.77 11.07
CA LYS A 456 26.04 1.75 9.88
C LYS A 456 27.25 0.82 10.02
N GLU A 457 27.90 0.82 11.18
CA GLU A 457 29.13 0.05 11.41
C GLU A 457 28.83 -1.44 11.42
N ASP A 458 27.71 -1.84 12.05
CA ASP A 458 27.26 -3.23 12.08
C ASP A 458 26.81 -3.72 10.70
N ILE A 459 26.11 -2.87 9.94
CA ILE A 459 25.67 -3.19 8.56
C ILE A 459 26.88 -3.43 7.67
N LEU A 460 27.86 -2.51 7.67
CA LEU A 460 29.06 -2.64 6.86
C LEU A 460 29.92 -3.81 7.31
N GLY A 461 30.09 -4.00 8.62
CA GLY A 461 30.81 -5.14 9.19
C GLY A 461 30.16 -6.47 8.83
N ALA A 462 28.83 -6.55 8.79
CA ALA A 462 28.12 -7.74 8.34
C ALA A 462 28.30 -8.02 6.85
N ARG A 463 28.25 -6.99 5.99
CA ARG A 463 28.55 -7.12 4.56
C ARG A 463 29.97 -7.66 4.35
N GLU A 464 30.97 -7.02 4.98
CA GLU A 464 32.36 -7.45 4.88
C GLU A 464 32.55 -8.89 5.40
N TYR A 465 31.94 -9.23 6.53
CA TYR A 465 32.00 -10.57 7.09
C TYR A 465 31.45 -11.62 6.11
N LEU A 466 30.27 -11.39 5.54
CA LEU A 466 29.63 -12.31 4.60
C LEU A 466 30.40 -12.43 3.29
N ASP A 467 31.05 -11.35 2.84
CA ASP A 467 31.91 -11.36 1.66
C ASP A 467 33.15 -12.22 1.89
N ARG A 468 33.78 -12.08 3.07
CA ARG A 468 35.00 -12.82 3.46
C ARG A 468 34.76 -14.26 3.91
N ALA A 469 33.57 -14.60 4.37
CA ALA A 469 33.22 -15.95 4.82
C ALA A 469 33.07 -16.90 3.64
N ALA A 470 34.15 -17.58 3.25
CA ALA A 470 34.12 -18.60 2.20
C ALA A 470 33.33 -19.83 2.66
N VAL A 471 32.32 -20.24 1.89
CA VAL A 471 31.45 -21.37 2.23
C VAL A 471 31.37 -22.29 1.01
N PRO A 472 31.93 -23.50 1.07
CA PRO A 472 31.85 -24.46 -0.03
C PRO A 472 30.42 -24.96 -0.26
N GLU A 473 30.15 -25.40 -1.50
CA GLU A 473 28.81 -25.85 -1.93
C GLU A 473 28.35 -27.14 -1.24
N ASP A 474 29.27 -27.92 -0.66
CA ASP A 474 28.97 -29.13 0.10
C ASP A 474 28.32 -28.85 1.48
N LEU A 475 28.25 -27.57 1.88
CA LEU A 475 27.51 -27.08 3.04
C LEU A 475 26.28 -26.26 2.58
N PRO A 476 25.22 -26.93 2.08
CA PRO A 476 24.12 -26.24 1.38
C PRO A 476 23.38 -25.24 2.26
N ASP A 477 23.12 -25.58 3.53
CA ASP A 477 22.36 -24.71 4.44
C ASP A 477 23.10 -23.39 4.71
N LEU A 478 24.42 -23.44 4.95
CA LEU A 478 25.24 -22.25 5.17
C LEU A 478 25.42 -21.44 3.89
N SER A 479 25.59 -22.11 2.74
CA SER A 479 25.76 -21.44 1.45
C SER A 479 24.51 -20.66 1.05
N ILE A 480 23.33 -21.29 1.15
CA ILE A 480 22.03 -20.65 0.87
C ILE A 480 21.79 -19.50 1.84
N LEU A 481 22.04 -19.70 3.14
CA LEU A 481 21.86 -18.66 4.14
C LEU A 481 22.78 -17.46 3.85
N ARG A 482 24.07 -17.68 3.56
CA ARG A 482 25.01 -16.62 3.17
C ARG A 482 24.51 -15.85 1.95
N GLN A 483 24.09 -16.53 0.88
CA GLN A 483 23.61 -15.88 -0.34
C GLN A 483 22.35 -15.05 -0.08
N SER A 484 21.40 -15.58 0.70
CA SER A 484 20.17 -14.87 1.08
C SER A 484 20.47 -13.61 1.89
N LEU A 485 21.40 -13.69 2.85
CA LEU A 485 21.83 -12.54 3.66
C LEU A 485 22.57 -11.50 2.83
N ARG A 486 23.45 -11.91 1.89
CA ARG A 486 24.12 -10.99 0.96
C ARG A 486 23.12 -10.26 0.07
N ALA A 487 22.12 -10.98 -0.45
CA ALA A 487 21.06 -10.38 -1.25
C ALA A 487 20.21 -9.40 -0.41
N ALA A 488 19.80 -9.79 0.79
CA ALA A 488 19.00 -8.95 1.68
C ALA A 488 19.77 -7.71 2.17
N LEU A 489 21.09 -7.83 2.38
CA LEU A 489 21.96 -6.73 2.77
C LEU A 489 22.46 -5.90 1.60
N SER A 490 22.16 -6.26 0.36
CA SER A 490 22.47 -5.42 -0.80
C SER A 490 21.67 -4.12 -0.74
N THR A 491 22.13 -3.10 -1.46
CA THR A 491 21.67 -1.71 -1.27
C THR A 491 20.17 -1.54 -1.47
N GLY A 492 19.58 -1.97 -2.59
CA GLY A 492 18.14 -1.86 -2.82
C GLY A 492 17.28 -2.54 -1.73
N PRO A 493 17.43 -3.86 -1.51
CA PRO A 493 16.67 -4.61 -0.50
C PRO A 493 16.84 -4.08 0.93
N LEU A 494 18.03 -3.63 1.31
CA LEU A 494 18.29 -3.03 2.62
C LEU A 494 17.46 -1.77 2.81
N LEU A 495 17.45 -0.88 1.81
CA LEU A 495 16.70 0.38 1.87
C LEU A 495 15.17 0.15 1.83
N GLN A 496 14.71 -0.92 1.19
CA GLN A 496 13.28 -1.26 1.11
C GLN A 496 12.79 -2.09 2.32
N SER A 497 13.68 -2.51 3.22
CA SER A 497 13.33 -3.39 4.33
C SER A 497 12.58 -2.65 5.44
N SER A 498 11.26 -2.85 5.48
CA SER A 498 10.40 -2.33 6.56
C SER A 498 10.66 -2.98 7.93
N ARG A 499 11.34 -4.13 7.98
CA ARG A 499 11.65 -4.86 9.22
C ARG A 499 12.88 -4.32 9.96
N GLY A 500 13.58 -3.35 9.36
CA GLY A 500 14.76 -2.70 9.94
C GLY A 500 15.97 -3.63 10.11
N TRP A 501 17.05 -3.06 10.63
CA TRP A 501 18.30 -3.77 10.92
C TRP A 501 18.16 -4.84 12.01
N ASP A 502 17.29 -4.64 13.01
CA ASP A 502 17.14 -5.52 14.17
C ASP A 502 16.77 -6.97 13.83
N SER A 503 15.91 -7.16 12.82
CA SER A 503 15.58 -8.51 12.34
C SER A 503 16.75 -9.15 11.59
N MET A 504 17.55 -8.34 10.89
CA MET A 504 18.67 -8.82 10.06
C MET A 504 19.89 -9.16 10.91
N VAL A 505 20.21 -8.34 11.92
CA VAL A 505 21.35 -8.59 12.82
C VAL A 505 21.23 -9.94 13.51
N THR A 506 20.02 -10.34 13.92
CA THR A 506 19.77 -11.65 14.51
C THR A 506 20.12 -12.80 13.56
N GLN A 507 19.77 -12.68 12.27
CA GLN A 507 20.09 -13.70 11.27
C GLN A 507 21.59 -13.72 10.95
N VAL A 508 22.23 -12.55 10.89
CA VAL A 508 23.68 -12.43 10.71
C VAL A 508 24.42 -13.07 11.90
N SER A 509 24.04 -12.77 13.13
CA SER A 509 24.65 -13.37 14.33
C SER A 509 24.48 -14.89 14.34
N ARG A 510 23.32 -15.40 13.93
CA ARG A 510 23.11 -16.85 13.78
C ARG A 510 24.05 -17.45 12.74
N PHE A 511 24.16 -16.82 11.57
CA PHE A 511 25.10 -17.25 10.54
C PHE A 511 26.54 -17.27 11.05
N LYS A 512 27.00 -16.23 11.76
CA LYS A 512 28.35 -16.15 12.35
C LYS A 512 28.62 -17.32 13.30
N LEU A 513 27.68 -17.62 14.20
CA LEU A 513 27.80 -18.74 15.15
C LEU A 513 27.90 -20.10 14.43
N ASP A 514 27.00 -20.36 13.49
CA ASP A 514 26.96 -21.62 12.74
C ASP A 514 28.22 -21.79 11.88
N TYR A 515 28.65 -20.73 11.19
CA TYR A 515 29.88 -20.68 10.41
C TYR A 515 31.12 -20.92 11.28
N ALA A 516 31.24 -20.24 12.42
CA ALA A 516 32.39 -20.37 13.32
C ALA A 516 32.54 -21.80 13.86
N ALA A 517 31.43 -22.47 14.17
CA ALA A 517 31.45 -23.86 14.62
C ALA A 517 32.01 -24.80 13.53
N VAL A 518 31.56 -24.62 12.28
CA VAL A 518 32.03 -25.42 11.15
C VAL A 518 33.50 -25.11 10.82
N TYR A 519 33.88 -23.83 10.81
CA TYR A 519 35.25 -23.40 10.56
C TYR A 519 36.24 -23.97 11.58
N ARG A 520 35.93 -23.89 12.88
CA ARG A 520 36.82 -24.43 13.94
C ARG A 520 37.07 -25.93 13.76
N ARG A 521 36.02 -26.69 13.43
CA ARG A 521 36.14 -28.12 13.16
C ARG A 521 36.98 -28.38 11.92
N HIS A 522 36.75 -27.64 10.84
CA HIS A 522 37.51 -27.76 9.60
C HIS A 522 39.00 -27.44 9.82
N HIS A 523 39.30 -26.32 10.49
CA HIS A 523 40.65 -25.92 10.86
C HIS A 523 41.38 -26.99 11.67
N GLN A 524 40.71 -27.59 12.66
CA GLN A 524 41.29 -28.67 13.44
C GLN A 524 41.60 -29.91 12.59
N VAL A 525 40.66 -30.34 11.75
CA VAL A 525 40.84 -31.52 10.87
C VAL A 525 41.98 -31.31 9.89
N VAL A 526 42.05 -30.12 9.26
CA VAL A 526 43.12 -29.79 8.32
C VAL A 526 44.48 -29.82 9.01
N HIS A 527 44.67 -29.09 10.10
CA HIS A 527 45.98 -29.02 10.75
C HIS A 527 46.40 -30.34 11.42
N GLN A 528 45.46 -31.21 11.79
CA GLN A 528 45.77 -32.58 12.23
C GLN A 528 46.25 -33.47 11.09
N GLY A 529 45.68 -33.35 9.89
CA GLY A 529 46.02 -34.18 8.72
C GLY A 529 47.15 -33.63 7.84
N LEU A 530 47.46 -32.34 7.96
CA LEU A 530 48.44 -31.66 7.10
C LEU A 530 49.85 -32.23 7.20
N PRO A 531 50.41 -32.54 8.39
CA PRO A 531 51.76 -33.10 8.49
C PRO A 531 51.91 -34.45 7.77
N SER A 532 50.92 -35.34 7.88
CA SER A 532 50.93 -36.62 7.16
C SER A 532 50.83 -36.42 5.65
N TYR A 533 49.97 -35.51 5.20
CA TYR A 533 49.83 -35.19 3.79
C TYR A 533 51.12 -34.61 3.19
N GLN A 534 51.76 -33.67 3.88
CA GLN A 534 53.01 -33.06 3.42
C GLN A 534 54.15 -34.09 3.34
N LEU A 535 54.23 -35.01 4.32
CA LEU A 535 55.20 -36.11 4.30
C LEU A 535 54.99 -37.05 3.10
N GLU A 536 53.74 -37.42 2.83
CA GLU A 536 53.38 -38.25 1.67
C GLU A 536 53.67 -37.53 0.35
N LEU A 537 53.39 -36.24 0.25
CA LEU A 537 53.64 -35.42 -0.93
C LEU A 537 55.15 -35.31 -1.21
N ASP A 538 55.96 -35.03 -0.19
CA ASP A 538 57.42 -34.98 -0.34
C ASP A 538 57.99 -36.38 -0.67
N GLY A 539 57.38 -37.45 -0.14
CA GLY A 539 57.68 -38.83 -0.54
C GLY A 539 57.40 -39.10 -2.02
N ALA A 540 56.23 -38.71 -2.51
CA ALA A 540 55.84 -38.83 -3.92
C ALA A 540 56.75 -38.00 -4.83
N LYS A 541 57.11 -36.77 -4.44
CA LYS A 541 58.04 -35.89 -5.17
C LYS A 541 59.44 -36.51 -5.26
N ARG A 542 59.94 -37.14 -4.20
CA ARG A 542 61.21 -37.89 -4.24
C ARG A 542 61.16 -39.07 -5.20
N LYS A 543 60.10 -39.88 -5.15
CA LYS A 543 59.90 -41.02 -6.07
C LYS A 543 59.82 -40.55 -7.53
N MET A 544 59.14 -39.43 -7.79
CA MET A 544 59.05 -38.83 -9.12
C MET A 544 60.42 -38.30 -9.59
N GLY A 545 61.20 -37.67 -8.71
CA GLY A 545 62.57 -37.23 -9.03
C GLY A 545 63.49 -38.41 -9.36
N ALA A 546 63.43 -39.50 -8.60
CA ALA A 546 64.19 -40.72 -8.88
C ALA A 546 63.78 -41.37 -10.21
N GLN A 547 62.49 -41.38 -10.50
CA GLN A 547 61.94 -41.84 -11.78
C GLN A 547 62.49 -40.98 -12.95
N GLY A 548 62.50 -39.66 -12.81
CA GLY A 548 63.07 -38.74 -13.80
C GLY A 548 64.57 -38.96 -14.04
N LEU A 549 65.34 -39.21 -12.98
CA LEU A 549 66.75 -39.58 -13.10
C LEU A 549 66.94 -40.90 -13.88
N LEU A 550 66.16 -41.94 -13.57
CA LEU A 550 66.21 -43.22 -14.30
C LEU A 550 65.77 -43.09 -15.77
N ASN A 551 64.87 -42.16 -16.09
CA ASN A 551 64.48 -41.87 -17.48
C ASN A 551 65.63 -41.33 -18.34
N THR A 552 66.72 -40.85 -17.75
CA THR A 552 67.91 -40.40 -18.49
C THR A 552 68.87 -41.54 -18.89
N LEU A 553 68.61 -42.77 -18.43
CA LEU A 553 69.34 -43.98 -18.84
C LEU A 553 68.67 -44.56 -20.07
N ALA A 554 69.30 -44.44 -21.24
CA ALA A 554 68.76 -44.92 -22.51
C ALA A 554 68.55 -46.46 -22.50
N GLU A 555 69.36 -47.16 -21.72
CA GLU A 555 69.37 -48.61 -21.55
C GLU A 555 68.10 -49.14 -20.86
N LEU A 556 67.40 -48.29 -20.10
CA LEU A 556 66.12 -48.64 -19.45
C LEU A 556 64.89 -48.42 -20.36
N GLY A 557 65.13 -48.15 -21.65
CA GLY A 557 64.13 -47.89 -22.67
C GLY A 557 63.54 -46.47 -22.59
N ALA A 558 62.55 -46.20 -23.46
CA ALA A 558 61.93 -44.88 -23.58
C ALA A 558 61.47 -44.28 -22.24
N PRO A 559 61.48 -42.94 -22.08
CA PRO A 559 60.95 -42.25 -20.91
C PRO A 559 59.49 -42.64 -20.66
N THR A 560 59.14 -42.90 -19.41
CA THR A 560 57.77 -43.25 -18.99
C THR A 560 57.33 -42.33 -17.87
N GLY A 561 56.05 -41.96 -17.78
CA GLY A 561 55.51 -41.21 -16.64
C GLY A 561 55.85 -39.71 -16.59
N ASP A 562 56.40 -39.14 -17.67
CA ASP A 562 56.70 -37.70 -17.74
C ASP A 562 55.43 -36.83 -17.55
N ASP A 563 54.26 -37.38 -17.89
CA ASP A 563 52.92 -36.80 -17.71
C ASP A 563 52.46 -36.69 -16.24
N LEU A 564 53.12 -37.39 -15.31
CA LEU A 564 52.77 -37.38 -13.87
C LEU A 564 53.44 -36.26 -13.07
N SER A 565 54.47 -35.62 -13.64
CA SER A 565 55.24 -34.54 -13.00
C SER A 565 54.38 -33.29 -12.75
N GLN A 566 53.71 -32.80 -13.80
CA GLN A 566 52.90 -31.59 -13.75
C GLN A 566 51.70 -31.70 -12.79
N PRO A 567 50.90 -32.79 -12.79
CA PRO A 567 49.85 -32.99 -11.78
C PRO A 567 50.37 -33.00 -10.35
N LEU A 568 51.52 -33.64 -10.08
CA LEU A 568 52.11 -33.70 -8.75
C LEU A 568 52.64 -32.32 -8.27
N GLU A 569 53.17 -31.52 -9.19
CA GLU A 569 53.60 -30.14 -8.90
C GLU A 569 52.41 -29.21 -8.67
N SER A 570 51.26 -29.48 -9.30
CA SER A 570 50.03 -28.71 -9.12
C SER A 570 49.32 -28.94 -7.79
N LEU A 571 49.65 -30.02 -7.07
CA LEU A 571 49.13 -30.27 -5.72
C LEU A 571 49.67 -29.23 -4.73
N ASP A 572 48.75 -28.45 -4.17
CA ASP A 572 49.04 -27.47 -3.14
C ASP A 572 49.61 -28.12 -1.87
N ARG A 573 50.66 -27.51 -1.29
CA ARG A 573 51.24 -27.95 -0.01
C ARG A 573 50.34 -27.62 1.19
N GLY A 574 49.32 -26.78 0.97
CA GLY A 574 48.37 -26.34 1.97
C GLY A 574 48.86 -25.16 2.79
N PRO A 575 48.06 -24.73 3.78
CA PRO A 575 48.35 -23.53 4.56
C PRO A 575 49.59 -23.68 5.44
N ASP A 576 50.17 -22.54 5.83
CA ASP A 576 51.27 -22.51 6.79
C ASP A 576 50.89 -23.13 8.14
N PHE A 577 51.89 -23.60 8.88
CA PHE A 577 51.69 -24.15 10.22
C PHE A 577 50.96 -23.15 11.13
N CYS A 578 49.85 -23.59 11.72
CA CYS A 578 49.07 -22.79 12.64
C CYS A 578 49.23 -23.30 14.07
N SER A 579 49.66 -22.41 14.97
CA SER A 579 49.75 -22.67 16.41
C SER A 579 48.52 -22.20 17.19
N ALA A 580 47.47 -21.73 16.51
CA ALA A 580 46.24 -21.28 17.17
C ALA A 580 45.36 -22.48 17.58
N SER A 581 44.84 -22.44 18.80
CA SER A 581 43.85 -23.41 19.26
C SER A 581 42.47 -23.04 18.70
N PRO A 582 41.68 -23.98 18.14
CA PRO A 582 40.35 -23.70 17.60
C PRO A 582 39.40 -22.91 18.51
N PRO A 583 39.28 -23.19 19.83
CA PRO A 583 38.41 -22.40 20.72
C PRO A 583 38.88 -20.95 20.92
N ASP A 584 40.17 -20.66 20.72
CA ASP A 584 40.75 -19.32 20.92
C ASP A 584 40.64 -18.44 19.67
N LEU A 585 40.08 -18.97 18.57
CA LEU A 585 39.82 -18.21 17.36
C LEU A 585 38.58 -17.33 17.56
N ASP A 586 38.80 -16.01 17.59
CA ASP A 586 37.74 -15.01 17.47
C ASP A 586 37.29 -14.94 16.01
N LEU A 587 36.18 -15.61 15.72
CA LEU A 587 35.55 -15.69 14.40
C LEU A 587 34.29 -14.84 14.31
N GLU A 588 33.97 -14.04 15.34
CA GLU A 588 32.81 -13.15 15.33
C GLU A 588 33.05 -11.90 14.46
N THR A 589 34.29 -11.44 14.43
CA THR A 589 34.73 -10.25 13.70
C THR A 589 35.34 -10.59 12.34
N VAL A 590 36.18 -11.63 12.29
CA VAL A 590 36.90 -12.05 11.08
C VAL A 590 36.64 -13.53 10.80
N PRO A 591 36.09 -13.91 9.63
CA PRO A 591 35.65 -15.29 9.37
C PRO A 591 36.78 -16.28 9.00
N VAL A 592 38.03 -15.92 9.27
CA VAL A 592 39.21 -16.75 8.94
C VAL A 592 40.25 -16.64 10.04
N CYS A 593 41.09 -17.67 10.19
CA CYS A 593 42.21 -17.64 11.12
C CYS A 593 43.20 -16.54 10.70
N PRO A 594 43.55 -15.59 11.58
CA PRO A 594 44.49 -14.52 11.23
C PRO A 594 45.94 -14.98 11.04
N ARG A 595 46.26 -16.24 11.39
CA ARG A 595 47.61 -16.81 11.25
C ARG A 595 47.80 -17.57 9.95
N CYS A 596 46.93 -18.53 9.66
CA CYS A 596 47.09 -19.39 8.48
C CYS A 596 46.16 -19.04 7.31
N SER A 597 45.17 -18.15 7.52
CA SER A 597 44.21 -17.73 6.51
C SER A 597 43.51 -18.89 5.78
N LEU A 598 43.38 -20.06 6.43
CA LEU A 598 42.75 -21.24 5.85
C LEU A 598 41.32 -20.91 5.39
N SER A 599 41.01 -21.18 4.13
CA SER A 599 39.65 -21.13 3.59
C SER A 599 38.91 -22.43 3.89
N LEU A 600 37.61 -22.34 4.19
CA LEU A 600 36.73 -23.50 4.33
C LEU A 600 36.58 -24.30 3.02
N GLU A 601 36.84 -23.67 1.88
CA GLU A 601 36.79 -24.32 0.56
C GLU A 601 38.02 -25.19 0.28
N TRP A 602 39.11 -25.00 1.03
CA TRP A 602 40.32 -25.79 0.85
C TRP A 602 40.20 -27.10 1.63
N SER A 603 40.49 -28.23 1.00
CA SER A 603 40.51 -29.54 1.67
C SER A 603 41.79 -30.28 1.33
N ILE A 604 42.25 -31.14 2.24
CA ILE A 604 43.45 -31.95 2.01
C ILE A 604 43.18 -32.90 0.82
N PRO A 605 43.92 -32.81 -0.29
CA PRO A 605 43.68 -33.62 -1.49
C PRO A 605 44.26 -35.05 -1.35
N SER A 606 43.99 -35.72 -0.22
CA SER A 606 44.56 -37.04 0.11
C SER A 606 44.22 -38.11 -0.94
N ARG A 607 43.02 -38.07 -1.52
CA ARG A 607 42.61 -39.03 -2.56
C ARG A 607 43.37 -38.85 -3.86
N GLU A 608 43.65 -37.60 -4.23
CA GLU A 608 44.38 -37.27 -5.45
C GLU A 608 45.86 -37.62 -5.29
N LEU A 609 46.46 -37.25 -4.15
CA LEU A 609 47.82 -37.65 -3.81
C LEU A 609 47.98 -39.18 -3.77
N ALA A 610 47.03 -39.92 -3.19
CA ALA A 610 47.09 -41.38 -3.17
C ALA A 610 47.02 -41.99 -4.58
N ARG A 611 46.18 -41.45 -5.48
CA ARG A 611 46.09 -41.89 -6.88
C ARG A 611 47.36 -41.60 -7.67
N LEU A 612 47.91 -40.39 -7.52
CA LEU A 612 49.17 -40.00 -8.15
C LEU A 612 50.32 -40.82 -7.58
N GLY A 613 50.38 -41.00 -6.26
CA GLY A 613 51.36 -41.83 -5.57
C GLY A 613 51.38 -43.27 -6.09
N ALA A 614 50.21 -43.91 -6.21
CA ALA A 614 50.10 -45.26 -6.77
C ALA A 614 50.56 -45.32 -8.25
N SER A 615 50.28 -44.29 -9.04
CA SER A 615 50.72 -44.20 -10.44
C SER A 615 52.23 -44.05 -10.55
N ILE A 616 52.82 -43.18 -9.71
CA ILE A 616 54.27 -42.97 -9.61
C ILE A 616 54.97 -44.26 -9.17
N GLU A 617 54.44 -44.94 -8.16
CA GLU A 617 54.97 -46.23 -7.69
C GLU A 617 54.94 -47.30 -8.78
N SER A 618 53.87 -47.37 -9.58
CA SER A 618 53.79 -48.31 -10.70
C SER A 618 54.85 -48.03 -11.77
N VAL A 619 55.04 -46.76 -12.16
CA VAL A 619 56.01 -46.39 -13.21
C VAL A 619 57.44 -46.58 -12.70
N LEU A 620 57.74 -46.12 -11.48
CA LEU A 620 59.04 -46.30 -10.86
C LEU A 620 59.35 -47.79 -10.62
N GLY A 621 58.35 -48.58 -10.21
CA GLY A 621 58.48 -50.03 -10.02
C GLY A 621 58.84 -50.77 -11.30
N GLU A 622 58.21 -50.41 -12.43
CA GLU A 622 58.54 -51.00 -13.73
C GLU A 622 59.96 -50.63 -14.19
N LYS A 623 60.38 -49.36 -14.00
CA LYS A 623 61.76 -48.94 -14.30
C LYS A 623 62.78 -49.63 -13.39
N ASN A 624 62.47 -49.78 -12.10
CA ASN A 624 63.31 -50.50 -11.15
C ASN A 624 63.46 -51.97 -11.56
N ARG A 625 62.38 -52.65 -11.95
CA ARG A 625 62.42 -54.05 -12.43
C ARG A 625 63.29 -54.23 -13.67
N ARG A 626 63.22 -53.30 -14.63
CA ARG A 626 64.10 -53.29 -15.80
C ARG A 626 65.56 -53.11 -15.41
N LEU A 627 65.83 -52.18 -14.50
CA LEU A 627 67.16 -51.96 -13.95
C LEU A 627 67.68 -53.21 -13.21
N SER A 628 66.86 -53.87 -12.38
CA SER A 628 67.23 -55.12 -11.69
C SER A 628 67.63 -56.21 -12.68
N ASN A 629 66.84 -56.42 -13.73
CA ASN A 629 67.09 -57.46 -14.73
C ASN A 629 68.41 -57.22 -15.47
N LEU A 630 68.68 -55.99 -15.89
CA LEU A 630 69.93 -55.62 -16.57
C LEU A 630 71.14 -55.74 -15.66
N LEU A 631 71.02 -55.32 -14.39
CA LEU A 631 72.09 -55.45 -13.41
C LEU A 631 72.41 -56.93 -13.14
N VAL A 632 71.40 -57.79 -12.94
CA VAL A 632 71.58 -59.24 -12.75
C VAL A 632 72.23 -59.90 -13.97
N GLU A 633 71.83 -59.53 -15.19
CA GLU A 633 72.47 -60.01 -16.41
C GLU A 633 73.96 -59.62 -16.49
N ARG A 634 74.32 -58.40 -16.04
CA ARG A 634 75.70 -57.91 -16.07
C ARG A 634 76.61 -58.51 -14.99
N ILE A 635 76.09 -58.78 -13.80
CA ILE A 635 76.84 -59.42 -12.69
C ILE A 635 77.20 -60.87 -13.03
N LEU A 636 76.31 -61.58 -13.73
CA LEU A 636 76.58 -62.91 -14.27
C LEU A 636 77.76 -62.91 -15.27
N HIS A 637 78.12 -61.75 -15.84
CA HIS A 637 79.27 -61.55 -16.72
C HIS A 637 80.55 -61.05 -16.01
N GLY A 638 80.59 -61.03 -14.68
CA GLY A 638 81.85 -61.02 -13.91
C GLY A 638 82.33 -59.68 -13.33
N ASN A 639 81.43 -58.87 -12.77
CA ASN A 639 81.80 -57.66 -12.02
C ASN A 639 81.33 -57.74 -10.56
N THR A 640 82.28 -57.75 -9.62
CA THR A 640 82.02 -57.80 -8.16
C THR A 640 82.55 -56.52 -7.49
N ASP A 641 81.64 -55.63 -7.11
CA ASP A 641 81.91 -54.42 -6.32
C ASP A 641 80.94 -54.40 -5.12
N GLN A 642 81.44 -54.17 -3.92
CA GLN A 642 80.66 -54.14 -2.68
C GLN A 642 79.56 -53.05 -2.72
N ARG A 643 79.81 -51.93 -3.38
CA ARG A 643 78.82 -50.85 -3.57
C ARG A 643 77.67 -51.29 -4.49
N LEU A 644 77.97 -52.17 -5.44
CA LEU A 644 76.98 -52.76 -6.33
C LEU A 644 76.12 -53.78 -5.56
N ASP A 645 76.73 -54.58 -4.67
CA ASP A 645 76.03 -55.57 -3.85
C ASP A 645 74.99 -54.92 -2.91
N ASP A 646 75.35 -53.82 -2.24
CA ASP A 646 74.41 -53.08 -1.38
C ASP A 646 73.27 -52.43 -2.19
N PHE A 647 73.57 -51.91 -3.38
CA PHE A 647 72.56 -51.33 -4.27
C PHE A 647 71.64 -52.41 -4.88
N LEU A 648 72.20 -53.56 -5.26
CA LEU A 648 71.46 -54.74 -5.70
C LEU A 648 70.50 -55.23 -4.64
N ALA A 649 70.92 -55.26 -3.37
CA ALA A 649 70.04 -55.65 -2.27
C ALA A 649 68.80 -54.73 -2.19
N MET A 650 68.97 -53.42 -2.36
CA MET A 650 67.85 -52.46 -2.39
C MET A 650 66.95 -52.65 -3.63
N VAL A 651 67.55 -52.82 -4.80
CA VAL A 651 66.86 -53.00 -6.08
C VAL A 651 66.09 -54.33 -6.13
N GLN A 652 66.68 -55.43 -5.63
CA GLN A 652 66.07 -56.76 -5.54
C GLN A 652 64.98 -56.85 -4.46
N ALA A 653 65.15 -56.16 -3.33
CA ALA A 653 64.11 -56.04 -2.32
C ALA A 653 62.88 -55.26 -2.80
N SER A 654 62.96 -54.63 -3.99
CA SER A 654 61.92 -53.77 -4.56
C SER A 654 61.54 -52.62 -3.62
N ASP A 655 62.47 -52.17 -2.78
CA ASP A 655 62.24 -51.05 -1.87
C ASP A 655 62.39 -49.72 -2.64
N LEU A 656 61.30 -49.30 -3.27
CA LEU A 656 61.24 -48.07 -4.05
C LEU A 656 61.49 -46.82 -3.20
N SER A 657 61.22 -46.89 -1.89
CA SER A 657 61.47 -45.76 -0.98
C SER A 657 62.96 -45.63 -0.70
N ALA A 658 63.64 -46.72 -0.37
CA ALA A 658 65.10 -46.74 -0.24
C ALA A 658 65.78 -46.29 -1.53
N LEU A 659 65.34 -46.81 -2.69
CA LEU A 659 65.84 -46.40 -4.00
C LEU A 659 65.70 -44.89 -4.23
N SER A 660 64.51 -44.34 -3.97
CA SER A 660 64.26 -42.90 -4.20
C SER A 660 65.07 -41.97 -3.31
N ASN A 661 65.54 -42.45 -2.15
CA ASN A 661 66.36 -41.68 -1.21
C ASN A 661 67.87 -41.80 -1.48
N THR A 662 68.31 -42.85 -2.19
CA THR A 662 69.73 -43.10 -2.47
C THR A 662 70.16 -42.72 -3.89
N LEU A 663 69.22 -42.69 -4.84
CA LEU A 663 69.51 -42.37 -6.24
C LEU A 663 69.91 -40.88 -6.39
N ASN A 664 71.14 -40.63 -6.81
CA ASN A 664 71.69 -39.30 -7.06
C ASN A 664 72.54 -39.28 -8.34
N GLY A 665 73.03 -38.11 -8.76
CA GLY A 665 73.78 -37.95 -10.01
C GLY A 665 75.05 -38.81 -10.08
N GLU A 666 75.81 -38.92 -8.99
CA GLU A 666 77.03 -39.74 -8.94
C GLU A 666 76.73 -41.23 -9.11
N LEU A 667 75.68 -41.73 -8.45
CA LEU A 667 75.25 -43.12 -8.54
C LEU A 667 74.65 -43.43 -9.92
N LEU A 668 74.00 -42.44 -10.54
CA LEU A 668 73.50 -42.55 -11.91
C LEU A 668 74.63 -42.65 -12.94
N ASP A 669 75.70 -41.86 -12.81
CA ASP A 669 76.86 -41.93 -13.70
C ASP A 669 77.63 -43.25 -13.53
N PHE A 670 77.70 -43.77 -12.29
CA PHE A 670 78.18 -45.13 -12.03
C PHE A 670 77.32 -46.18 -12.75
N LEU A 671 75.99 -46.08 -12.67
CA LEU A 671 75.08 -46.98 -13.39
C LEU A 671 75.22 -46.87 -14.91
N ARG A 672 75.41 -45.67 -15.48
CA ARG A 672 75.69 -45.46 -16.92
C ARG A 672 76.95 -46.18 -17.36
N ASN A 673 78.03 -46.03 -16.61
CA ASN A 673 79.31 -46.67 -16.93
C ASN A 673 79.26 -48.20 -16.82
N LEU A 674 78.37 -48.73 -15.98
CA LEU A 674 78.20 -50.17 -15.76
C LEU A 674 77.26 -50.82 -16.79
N LEU A 675 76.26 -50.06 -17.26
CA LEU A 675 75.28 -50.49 -18.26
C LEU A 675 75.74 -50.28 -19.72
N ALA A 676 76.74 -49.41 -19.95
CA ALA A 676 77.48 -49.32 -21.22
C ALA A 676 78.31 -50.59 -21.51
#